data_AF-A0A3D1T8Z4-F1
#
_entry.id   AF-A0A3D1T8Z4-F1
#
_cell.length_a   1.000
_cell.length_b   1.000
_cell.length_c   1.000
_cell.angle_alpha   90.00
_cell.angle_beta   90.00
_cell.angle_gamma   90.00
#
_symmetry.space_group_name_H-M   'P 1'
#
loop_
_entity.id
_entity.type
_entity.pdbx_description
1 polymer ?
#
loop_
_entity_poly.entity_id
_entity_poly.type
_entity_poly.pdbx_seq_one_letter_code
_entity_poly.pdbx_strand_id
1 'polypeptide(L)'
;MHASITKPITIALLALCLASARAGAALVINEIHYHPYGASGTGEFVEILNHSDSPVNLSGYRVSGGIDFTFPSGLYLAPHQSIVVVDDPSRFTHLQLDPPPQGPFQGRLSNSSDRLRLRNASGTILDEVVYADRGFWPVASDGHGPSLELIHPNLPNHFASAWAPAFQSGGSPGSPNSTYKPSPPPAVGDVLHSPTFPTADQPILVLAQIQGISPLHPQPVLLVRDPYMTDDWAEFAMFDDGAHADLQPNDHIYGASIPAGFSSSPLLEFKLRTTGSTGAQSLFPATNERFTCLIPIGPEPPASQLPTYTLLLSPTNRTWLETRDVFSDDPVHATFIGPDGTVFYEAVTRYRGSTSRTSPKKSFRVDFPGDHPFQGFEKLNLMARFPIQQWASYDLSRRAGLPTPHTQLVYFNLNQDPTQLYLQVEAVDTPMLERAFGSDAGDGNLYRAEKNGDLSDYGEDPLAYKPRYSKVNNTEADDWSDLIRLSQTFGISETDRFQQEIEQRLDIDQLSTFIAVRMVLNDLEGGIWRSSGDDYFLFFPPGHQPAILIPWDFDSTFREADDTIWRTEVPSIRRILRSNHFGPRFVSAIDRILHDQFSEAVLRARFATLPAEAASEGFKEELLALAAERRTNVACEISRELTWQPAPHPRWNVVANENQPWRFYRGFQEPADGTRDWTLPAFDDSNWELGHAPFGTGAQVATPLPDMPGNYVSLYVRIPFQREALEAACGSGGGLVWRTFFRDGCILFLNGREFGRLNMGSDGSFVPFDQRALGAHAIDKQEDFVLRPVQHLLQDGTNILAVQCHKQWLTAPTFLLDGILWAIGFDKASPNTPILHTGPETALQLFGRLDQTQTGQVTLNGWPVLHNIHYGTWQATAHLLPGWNNLTVRAFDFAGIEVGPSVAGQIYHQQPPPTPWTGTLQADTTLGPEQGAILIQDKLVIPAGLTLSIQPGSTLFFEGTASIEVQGVFNGIGTSQSPILIAPSDYAESTTSLTLQINEDTASLHLEHVQAWNLTVSAATGPEAATALLRNCRLVKFAPGPILHAGNQTSLTVEQSSFTHAAGDTAINLIEQAQANLHYSLIHNSGIALMLHDEASASLDHVTIADCPQGGIILPNPTPTGTSPRVTVQSSILWNCTPTLQPDNSELFLVEYSNLQRPEPPPFPGTQNLNSNPQFQDEYRLRFTSPCIGAGRDRSDQGFAPFATTPNRWEAY
;
A
#
# COMPACT_ATOMS: atom_id res chain seq x y z
N MET A 1 31.05 23.94 -5.57
CA MET A 1 32.45 24.31 -5.87
C MET A 1 33.17 23.09 -6.43
N HIS A 2 33.24 22.97 -7.75
CA HIS A 2 34.39 22.37 -8.44
C HIS A 2 34.52 23.13 -9.75
N ALA A 3 35.55 23.97 -9.79
CA ALA A 3 35.85 24.90 -10.85
C ALA A 3 36.68 24.23 -11.94
N SER A 4 36.31 24.48 -13.19
CA SER A 4 37.19 25.05 -14.24
C SER A 4 38.66 24.59 -14.30
N ILE A 5 38.93 23.28 -14.19
CA ILE A 5 40.22 22.66 -14.51
C ILE A 5 39.97 21.28 -15.14
N THR A 6 39.53 21.22 -16.40
CA THR A 6 39.69 20.05 -17.32
C THR A 6 39.09 20.40 -18.68
N LYS A 7 39.85 21.02 -19.57
CA LYS A 7 39.54 21.06 -21.02
C LYS A 7 40.65 20.43 -21.89
N PRO A 8 41.96 20.55 -21.58
CA PRO A 8 42.98 19.80 -22.34
C PRO A 8 43.14 18.35 -21.87
N ILE A 9 42.69 18.01 -20.65
CA ILE A 9 42.74 16.64 -20.10
C ILE A 9 41.67 15.74 -20.74
N THR A 10 40.54 16.31 -21.18
CA THR A 10 39.40 15.58 -21.74
C THR A 10 39.70 15.01 -23.13
N ILE A 11 40.39 15.75 -24.01
CA ILE A 11 40.81 15.25 -25.34
C ILE A 11 41.85 14.14 -25.21
N ALA A 12 42.80 14.28 -24.27
CA ALA A 12 43.82 13.25 -24.01
C ALA A 12 43.24 11.98 -23.35
N LEU A 13 42.26 12.08 -22.44
CA LEU A 13 41.56 10.93 -21.87
C LEU A 13 40.54 10.30 -22.83
N LEU A 14 39.80 11.09 -23.63
CA LEU A 14 38.91 10.56 -24.66
C LEU A 14 39.70 9.79 -25.72
N ALA A 15 40.86 10.30 -26.12
CA ALA A 15 41.67 9.65 -27.13
C ALA A 15 42.55 8.50 -26.58
N LEU A 16 42.78 8.44 -25.26
CA LEU A 16 43.29 7.22 -24.60
C LEU A 16 42.26 6.07 -24.62
N CYS A 17 40.96 6.36 -24.65
CA CYS A 17 39.92 5.33 -24.82
C CYS A 17 39.86 4.78 -26.26
N LEU A 18 40.29 5.56 -27.25
CA LEU A 18 40.36 5.16 -28.67
C LEU A 18 41.61 4.32 -29.02
N ALA A 19 42.66 4.35 -28.19
CA ALA A 19 43.97 3.81 -28.54
C ALA A 19 44.18 2.30 -28.20
N SER A 20 43.18 1.43 -28.40
CA SER A 20 43.32 -0.02 -28.16
C SER A 20 43.46 -0.82 -29.46
N ALA A 21 44.57 -0.63 -30.18
CA ALA A 21 44.91 -1.51 -31.30
C ALA A 21 45.39 -2.88 -30.79
N ARG A 22 44.58 -3.93 -30.96
CA ARG A 22 45.03 -5.33 -30.81
C ARG A 22 45.80 -5.75 -32.06
N ALA A 23 46.97 -6.37 -31.88
CA ALA A 23 47.69 -7.03 -32.97
C ALA A 23 46.81 -8.16 -33.56
N GLY A 24 46.77 -8.27 -34.89
CA GLY A 24 45.93 -9.23 -35.61
C GLY A 24 46.12 -10.66 -35.10
N ALA A 25 45.04 -11.27 -34.62
CA ALA A 25 45.04 -12.65 -34.16
C ALA A 25 44.95 -13.60 -35.35
N ALA A 26 45.75 -14.68 -35.37
CA ALA A 26 45.73 -15.69 -36.43
C ALA A 26 44.35 -16.36 -36.63
N LEU A 27 43.48 -16.31 -35.61
CA LEU A 27 42.09 -16.76 -35.65
C LEU A 27 41.17 -15.57 -35.41
N VAL A 28 40.12 -15.45 -36.22
CA VAL A 28 39.11 -14.40 -36.11
C VAL A 28 37.70 -14.98 -36.14
N ILE A 29 36.77 -14.36 -35.40
CA ILE A 29 35.33 -14.58 -35.51
C ILE A 29 34.89 -13.96 -36.84
N ASN A 30 34.44 -14.79 -37.77
CA ASN A 30 34.30 -14.43 -39.18
C ASN A 30 32.83 -14.29 -39.63
N GLU A 31 31.92 -15.05 -39.00
CA GLU A 31 30.50 -15.05 -39.31
C GLU A 31 29.68 -15.41 -38.06
N ILE A 32 28.54 -14.74 -37.88
CA ILE A 32 27.63 -14.94 -36.74
C ILE A 32 26.21 -14.99 -37.28
N HIS A 33 25.49 -16.09 -37.04
CA HIS A 33 24.07 -16.20 -37.38
C HIS A 33 23.26 -16.24 -36.09
N TYR A 34 23.04 -15.05 -35.51
CA TYR A 34 22.45 -14.92 -34.19
C TYR A 34 20.93 -15.02 -34.20
N HIS A 35 20.26 -14.63 -35.29
CA HIS A 35 18.79 -14.68 -35.41
C HIS A 35 18.36 -15.28 -36.76
N PRO A 36 18.37 -16.63 -36.90
CA PRO A 36 17.99 -17.32 -38.13
C PRO A 36 16.52 -17.09 -38.56
N TYR A 37 16.24 -17.24 -39.86
CA TYR A 37 14.88 -17.07 -40.39
C TYR A 37 13.90 -18.17 -39.92
N GLY A 38 12.76 -17.77 -39.35
CA GLY A 38 11.61 -18.63 -39.09
C GLY A 38 11.29 -18.83 -37.60
N ALA A 39 10.04 -19.22 -37.30
CA ALA A 39 9.46 -19.24 -35.95
C ALA A 39 10.14 -20.19 -34.94
N SER A 40 11.09 -21.02 -35.37
CA SER A 40 11.82 -21.93 -34.48
C SER A 40 13.10 -21.33 -33.89
N GLY A 41 13.67 -20.26 -34.46
CA GLY A 41 14.95 -19.69 -34.00
C GLY A 41 16.12 -20.71 -34.03
N THR A 42 16.08 -21.67 -34.95
CA THR A 42 17.03 -22.80 -34.99
C THR A 42 18.06 -22.63 -36.10
N GLY A 43 19.29 -23.09 -35.87
CA GLY A 43 20.39 -22.95 -36.84
C GLY A 43 21.31 -21.76 -36.55
N GLU A 44 21.43 -21.40 -35.28
CA GLU A 44 22.43 -20.45 -34.80
C GLU A 44 23.84 -21.02 -34.97
N PHE A 45 24.78 -20.17 -35.38
CA PHE A 45 26.18 -20.56 -35.46
C PHE A 45 27.16 -19.40 -35.31
N VAL A 46 28.39 -19.76 -34.94
CA VAL A 46 29.56 -18.88 -34.95
C VAL A 46 30.65 -19.54 -35.79
N GLU A 47 31.15 -18.84 -36.80
CA GLU A 47 32.28 -19.28 -37.62
C GLU A 47 33.59 -18.63 -37.16
N ILE A 48 34.65 -19.44 -37.10
CA ILE A 48 36.02 -19.00 -36.84
C ILE A 48 36.87 -19.29 -38.07
N LEU A 49 37.61 -18.29 -38.54
CA LEU A 49 38.55 -18.40 -39.66
C LEU A 49 39.99 -18.37 -39.16
N ASN A 50 40.82 -19.30 -39.64
CA ASN A 50 42.28 -19.17 -39.57
C ASN A 50 42.77 -18.35 -40.76
N HIS A 51 43.00 -17.05 -40.59
CA HIS A 51 43.46 -16.20 -41.68
C HIS A 51 44.99 -16.22 -41.87
N SER A 52 45.72 -17.05 -41.10
CA SER A 52 47.18 -17.13 -41.15
C SER A 52 47.68 -18.15 -42.18
N ASP A 53 48.97 -18.07 -42.52
CA ASP A 53 49.63 -19.01 -43.42
C ASP A 53 50.10 -20.31 -42.72
N SER A 54 49.71 -20.53 -41.46
CA SER A 54 50.12 -21.69 -40.66
C SER A 54 48.92 -22.42 -40.05
N PRO A 55 48.97 -23.76 -39.91
CA PRO A 55 47.92 -24.50 -39.24
C PRO A 55 47.87 -24.14 -37.75
N VAL A 56 46.66 -24.04 -37.18
CA VAL A 56 46.43 -23.72 -35.76
C VAL A 56 45.82 -24.92 -35.04
N ASN A 57 46.38 -25.28 -33.88
CA ASN A 57 45.81 -26.32 -33.01
C ASN A 57 44.74 -25.71 -32.10
N LEU A 58 43.50 -26.15 -32.25
CA LEU A 58 42.35 -25.65 -31.48
C LEU A 58 42.11 -26.45 -30.18
N SER A 59 42.94 -27.43 -29.85
CA SER A 59 42.74 -28.28 -28.66
C SER A 59 42.58 -27.44 -27.38
N GLY A 60 41.41 -27.51 -26.74
CA GLY A 60 41.10 -26.78 -25.52
C GLY A 60 40.81 -25.28 -25.71
N TYR A 61 40.76 -24.79 -26.95
CA TYR A 61 40.28 -23.43 -27.24
C TYR A 61 38.79 -23.35 -26.93
N ARG A 62 38.28 -22.15 -26.64
CA ARG A 62 36.91 -21.96 -26.18
C ARG A 62 36.26 -20.75 -26.83
N VAL A 63 35.04 -20.90 -27.32
CA VAL A 63 34.13 -19.79 -27.59
C VAL A 63 33.29 -19.58 -26.34
N SER A 64 33.28 -18.36 -25.81
CA SER A 64 32.64 -18.03 -24.53
C SER A 64 31.92 -16.68 -24.59
N GLY A 65 30.90 -16.50 -23.76
CA GLY A 65 30.08 -15.29 -23.71
C GLY A 65 28.61 -15.66 -23.90
N GLY A 66 27.97 -15.22 -25.00
CA GLY A 66 26.60 -15.63 -25.34
C GLY A 66 26.42 -17.15 -25.48
N ILE A 67 27.45 -17.83 -25.98
CA ILE A 67 27.52 -19.30 -26.01
C ILE A 67 28.74 -19.81 -25.25
N ASP A 68 28.71 -21.09 -24.89
CA ASP A 68 29.84 -21.80 -24.32
C ASP A 68 30.17 -23.09 -25.08
N PHE A 69 31.35 -23.14 -25.69
CA PHE A 69 31.85 -24.31 -26.40
C PHE A 69 33.36 -24.44 -26.29
N THR A 70 33.85 -25.63 -25.92
CA THR A 70 35.28 -25.96 -25.87
C THR A 70 35.64 -26.96 -26.96
N PHE A 71 36.62 -26.62 -27.79
CA PHE A 71 37.08 -27.46 -28.89
C PHE A 71 37.76 -28.73 -28.40
N PRO A 72 37.47 -29.90 -29.01
CA PRO A 72 38.05 -31.17 -28.61
C PRO A 72 39.55 -31.26 -28.91
N SER A 73 40.24 -32.15 -28.20
CA SER A 73 41.66 -32.40 -28.44
C SER A 73 41.90 -33.00 -29.84
N GLY A 74 43.00 -32.59 -30.49
CA GLY A 74 43.44 -33.13 -31.78
C GLY A 74 42.85 -32.42 -33.00
N LEU A 75 42.10 -31.34 -32.81
CA LEU A 75 41.53 -30.54 -33.89
C LEU A 75 42.54 -29.50 -34.38
N TYR A 76 42.85 -29.53 -35.69
CA TYR A 76 43.72 -28.57 -36.36
C TYR A 76 42.94 -27.86 -37.45
N LEU A 77 43.09 -26.55 -37.52
CA LEU A 77 42.52 -25.72 -38.58
C LEU A 77 43.64 -25.33 -39.55
N ALA A 78 43.55 -25.75 -40.82
CA ALA A 78 44.56 -25.48 -41.83
C ALA A 78 44.65 -23.96 -42.15
N PRO A 79 45.73 -23.49 -42.79
CA PRO A 79 45.79 -22.12 -43.29
C PRO A 79 44.57 -21.77 -44.14
N HIS A 80 43.97 -20.59 -43.91
CA HIS A 80 42.81 -20.07 -44.64
C HIS A 80 41.54 -20.94 -44.58
N GLN A 81 41.47 -21.87 -43.62
CA GLN A 81 40.30 -22.75 -43.39
C GLN A 81 39.42 -22.19 -42.26
N SER A 82 38.10 -22.35 -42.36
CA SER A 82 37.14 -22.00 -41.32
C SER A 82 36.56 -23.22 -40.60
N ILE A 83 36.02 -22.99 -39.40
CA ILE A 83 35.29 -23.99 -38.62
C ILE A 83 34.03 -23.35 -38.05
N VAL A 84 32.92 -24.09 -38.08
CA VAL A 84 31.61 -23.62 -37.66
C VAL A 84 31.22 -24.30 -36.35
N VAL A 85 30.83 -23.50 -35.34
CA VAL A 85 30.29 -23.95 -34.05
C VAL A 85 28.80 -23.68 -34.03
N VAL A 86 27.97 -24.70 -33.79
CA VAL A 86 26.52 -24.67 -34.03
C VAL A 86 25.70 -25.11 -32.81
N ASP A 87 24.44 -24.69 -32.77
CA ASP A 87 23.44 -25.06 -31.76
C ASP A 87 23.11 -26.56 -31.79
N ASP A 88 22.99 -27.14 -32.99
CA ASP A 88 22.69 -28.55 -33.24
C ASP A 88 23.43 -29.04 -34.50
N PRO A 89 24.52 -29.82 -34.34
CA PRO A 89 25.29 -30.37 -35.46
C PRO A 89 24.47 -31.14 -36.50
N SER A 90 23.35 -31.75 -36.11
CA SER A 90 22.51 -32.53 -37.02
C SER A 90 21.81 -31.67 -38.09
N ARG A 91 21.62 -30.37 -37.82
CA ARG A 91 21.00 -29.43 -38.77
C ARG A 91 21.94 -29.01 -39.89
N PHE A 92 23.25 -29.09 -39.66
CA PHE A 92 24.28 -28.60 -40.58
C PHE A 92 24.93 -29.73 -41.40
N THR A 93 24.53 -30.99 -41.24
CA THR A 93 25.12 -32.12 -41.98
C THR A 93 24.93 -32.02 -43.50
N HIS A 94 23.89 -31.29 -43.94
CA HIS A 94 23.60 -31.06 -45.35
C HIS A 94 24.68 -30.21 -46.05
N LEU A 95 25.49 -29.45 -45.30
CA LEU A 95 26.56 -28.61 -45.83
C LEU A 95 27.85 -29.38 -46.14
N GLN A 96 28.03 -30.59 -45.57
CA GLN A 96 29.21 -31.44 -45.80
C GLN A 96 30.57 -30.73 -45.56
N LEU A 97 30.66 -29.93 -44.50
CA LEU A 97 31.87 -29.14 -44.17
C LEU A 97 33.07 -30.01 -43.75
N ASP A 98 34.28 -29.53 -44.04
CA ASP A 98 35.55 -30.08 -43.57
C ASP A 98 36.42 -28.95 -42.94
N PRO A 99 36.66 -28.95 -41.61
CA PRO A 99 36.15 -29.91 -40.62
C PRO A 99 34.61 -29.88 -40.47
N PRO A 100 33.98 -30.97 -40.00
CA PRO A 100 32.54 -31.00 -39.79
C PRO A 100 32.09 -29.98 -38.73
N PRO A 101 30.81 -29.53 -38.75
CA PRO A 101 30.27 -28.60 -37.74
C PRO A 101 30.52 -29.11 -36.32
N GLN A 102 30.96 -28.22 -35.44
CA GLN A 102 31.22 -28.50 -34.03
C GLN A 102 30.04 -28.08 -33.16
N GLY A 103 29.75 -28.82 -32.09
CA GLY A 103 28.62 -28.52 -31.20
C GLY A 103 28.09 -29.77 -30.51
N PRO A 104 26.92 -29.70 -29.86
CA PRO A 104 26.15 -28.47 -29.62
C PRO A 104 26.90 -27.55 -28.64
N PHE A 105 26.86 -26.24 -28.87
CA PHE A 105 27.26 -25.29 -27.83
C PHE A 105 26.21 -25.23 -26.71
N GLN A 106 26.59 -24.76 -25.51
CA GLN A 106 25.64 -24.42 -24.44
C GLN A 106 25.27 -22.93 -24.52
N GLY A 107 24.07 -22.57 -24.07
CA GLY A 107 23.52 -21.21 -24.25
C GLY A 107 22.88 -21.02 -25.62
N ARG A 108 22.63 -19.76 -25.99
CA ARG A 108 22.10 -19.32 -27.28
C ARG A 108 22.65 -17.94 -27.60
N LEU A 109 22.72 -17.60 -28.88
CA LEU A 109 23.04 -16.25 -29.30
C LEU A 109 21.82 -15.35 -29.04
N SER A 110 22.03 -14.22 -28.38
CA SER A 110 20.96 -13.24 -28.17
C SER A 110 20.56 -12.56 -29.48
N ASN A 111 19.25 -12.44 -29.70
CA ASN A 111 18.69 -11.76 -30.87
C ASN A 111 18.84 -10.23 -30.83
N SER A 112 19.19 -9.65 -29.68
CA SER A 112 19.43 -8.22 -29.55
C SER A 112 20.92 -7.87 -29.61
N SER A 113 21.71 -8.44 -28.71
CA SER A 113 23.14 -8.17 -28.61
C SER A 113 23.82 -9.24 -27.77
N ASP A 114 25.06 -9.56 -28.10
CA ASP A 114 25.82 -10.52 -27.32
C ASP A 114 27.31 -10.32 -27.48
N ARG A 115 28.06 -10.77 -26.47
CA ARG A 115 29.53 -10.73 -26.50
C ARG A 115 30.08 -12.12 -26.78
N LEU A 116 30.87 -12.25 -27.84
CA LEU A 116 31.57 -13.49 -28.20
C LEU A 116 33.07 -13.31 -28.03
N ARG A 117 33.69 -14.28 -27.36
CA ARG A 117 35.13 -14.31 -27.10
C ARG A 117 35.72 -15.64 -27.54
N LEU A 118 36.70 -15.57 -28.43
CA LEU A 118 37.55 -16.70 -28.77
C LEU A 118 38.77 -16.73 -27.84
N ARG A 119 38.92 -17.81 -27.08
CA ARG A 119 40.03 -18.00 -26.14
C ARG A 119 40.91 -19.18 -26.53
N ASN A 120 42.21 -19.04 -26.30
CA ASN A 120 43.11 -20.17 -26.38
C ASN A 120 42.97 -21.09 -25.15
N ALA A 121 43.71 -22.21 -25.13
CA ALA A 121 43.69 -23.18 -24.04
C ALA A 121 44.16 -22.64 -22.67
N SER A 122 44.89 -21.51 -22.62
CA SER A 122 45.25 -20.85 -21.36
C SER A 122 44.21 -19.82 -20.88
N GLY A 123 43.09 -19.67 -21.60
CA GLY A 123 42.05 -18.70 -21.30
C GLY A 123 42.31 -17.28 -21.82
N THR A 124 43.40 -17.06 -22.55
CA THR A 124 43.73 -15.76 -23.17
C THR A 124 42.77 -15.48 -24.32
N ILE A 125 42.18 -14.28 -24.36
CA ILE A 125 41.31 -13.83 -25.45
C ILE A 125 42.18 -13.56 -26.68
N LEU A 126 41.91 -14.29 -27.76
CA LEU A 126 42.51 -14.10 -29.08
C LEU A 126 41.71 -13.09 -29.89
N ASP A 127 40.40 -13.22 -29.88
CA ASP A 127 39.49 -12.35 -30.61
C ASP A 127 38.19 -12.13 -29.81
N GLU A 128 37.57 -10.97 -29.99
CA GLU A 128 36.34 -10.59 -29.31
C GLU A 128 35.48 -9.68 -30.18
N VAL A 129 34.18 -9.96 -30.21
CA VAL A 129 33.17 -9.11 -30.85
C VAL A 129 31.98 -8.96 -29.91
N VAL A 130 31.41 -7.76 -29.87
CA VAL A 130 30.10 -7.51 -29.27
C VAL A 130 29.19 -7.06 -30.40
N TYR A 131 28.29 -7.92 -30.87
CA TYR A 131 27.38 -7.56 -31.96
C TYR A 131 26.07 -6.98 -31.40
N ALA A 132 25.33 -6.25 -32.23
CA ALA A 132 23.97 -5.80 -31.92
C ALA A 132 23.04 -5.90 -33.15
N ASP A 133 21.74 -5.83 -32.90
CA ASP A 133 20.63 -5.90 -33.87
C ASP A 133 20.30 -4.55 -34.53
N ARG A 134 20.93 -3.46 -34.06
CA ARG A 134 20.56 -2.09 -34.41
C ARG A 134 21.75 -1.13 -34.39
N GLY A 135 21.45 0.15 -34.57
CA GLY A 135 22.44 1.22 -34.64
C GLY A 135 23.20 1.16 -35.96
N PHE A 136 24.53 1.08 -35.89
CA PHE A 136 25.36 0.94 -37.08
C PHE A 136 25.54 -0.52 -37.55
N TRP A 137 25.03 -1.49 -36.78
CA TRP A 137 25.07 -2.90 -37.16
C TRP A 137 24.05 -3.25 -38.26
N PRO A 138 24.36 -4.23 -39.14
CA PRO A 138 23.43 -4.69 -40.18
C PRO A 138 22.12 -5.29 -39.66
N VAL A 139 21.06 -4.48 -39.63
CA VAL A 139 19.69 -4.87 -39.22
C VAL A 139 19.09 -6.02 -40.05
N ALA A 140 19.58 -6.25 -41.28
CA ALA A 140 19.10 -7.34 -42.12
C ALA A 140 19.51 -8.74 -41.61
N SER A 141 20.42 -8.81 -40.63
CA SER A 141 20.83 -10.08 -40.01
C SER A 141 19.96 -10.46 -38.80
N ASP A 142 18.99 -9.60 -38.45
CA ASP A 142 18.07 -9.77 -37.32
C ASP A 142 16.77 -10.47 -37.75
N GLY A 143 16.77 -11.80 -37.89
CA GLY A 143 15.55 -12.59 -38.14
C GLY A 143 15.06 -12.55 -39.60
N HIS A 144 15.75 -11.83 -40.48
CA HIS A 144 15.41 -11.73 -41.90
C HIS A 144 16.12 -12.77 -42.79
N GLY A 145 16.99 -13.59 -42.21
CA GLY A 145 17.62 -14.76 -42.84
C GLY A 145 19.12 -14.67 -43.14
N PRO A 146 19.69 -13.53 -43.54
CA PRO A 146 21.14 -13.36 -43.61
C PRO A 146 21.84 -13.56 -42.26
N SER A 147 23.04 -14.13 -42.29
CA SER A 147 24.00 -14.05 -41.18
C SER A 147 24.76 -12.71 -41.23
N LEU A 148 25.41 -12.39 -40.12
CA LEU A 148 26.33 -11.26 -39.98
C LEU A 148 27.75 -11.71 -40.37
N GLU A 149 28.27 -11.23 -41.50
CA GLU A 149 29.56 -11.61 -42.07
C GLU A 149 30.61 -10.50 -41.94
N LEU A 150 31.82 -10.85 -41.50
CA LEU A 150 32.96 -9.93 -41.50
C LEU A 150 33.43 -9.72 -42.95
N ILE A 151 33.47 -8.47 -43.42
CA ILE A 151 33.78 -8.15 -44.83
C ILE A 151 35.19 -8.58 -45.20
N HIS A 152 36.14 -8.51 -44.26
CA HIS A 152 37.51 -8.98 -44.46
C HIS A 152 38.18 -9.29 -43.11
N PRO A 153 38.92 -10.40 -42.98
CA PRO A 153 39.45 -10.87 -41.69
C PRO A 153 40.52 -9.99 -41.02
N ASN A 154 41.09 -9.05 -41.78
CA ASN A 154 42.05 -8.05 -41.28
C ASN A 154 41.40 -6.70 -40.94
N LEU A 155 40.07 -6.57 -41.05
CA LEU A 155 39.37 -5.39 -40.55
C LEU A 155 39.12 -5.50 -39.04
N PRO A 156 39.02 -4.39 -38.32
CA PRO A 156 38.63 -4.38 -36.90
C PRO A 156 37.20 -4.88 -36.73
N ASN A 157 37.05 -6.13 -36.30
CA ASN A 157 35.76 -6.79 -36.11
C ASN A 157 34.92 -6.24 -34.94
N HIS A 158 35.44 -5.31 -34.14
CA HIS A 158 34.67 -4.58 -33.14
C HIS A 158 33.94 -3.36 -33.74
N PHE A 159 34.22 -2.98 -34.99
CA PHE A 159 33.47 -1.95 -35.69
C PHE A 159 32.34 -2.55 -36.50
N ALA A 160 31.11 -2.08 -36.28
CA ALA A 160 29.94 -2.47 -37.06
C ALA A 160 30.13 -2.27 -38.58
N SER A 161 30.89 -1.26 -38.99
CA SER A 161 31.21 -0.97 -40.40
C SER A 161 32.13 -2.00 -41.07
N ALA A 162 32.76 -2.89 -40.30
CA ALA A 162 33.52 -4.03 -40.81
C ALA A 162 32.62 -5.23 -41.15
N TRP A 163 31.35 -5.20 -40.78
CA TRP A 163 30.40 -6.28 -40.98
C TRP A 163 29.35 -5.92 -42.04
N ALA A 164 28.81 -6.94 -42.70
CA ALA A 164 27.74 -6.81 -43.67
C ALA A 164 26.78 -8.00 -43.55
N PRO A 165 25.50 -7.84 -43.93
CA PRO A 165 24.59 -8.96 -43.98
C PRO A 165 24.94 -9.85 -45.17
N ALA A 166 24.93 -11.16 -44.99
CA ALA A 166 25.13 -12.12 -46.07
C ALA A 166 24.15 -11.88 -47.23
N PHE A 167 24.57 -12.18 -48.46
CA PHE A 167 23.69 -12.02 -49.63
C PHE A 167 22.56 -13.08 -49.71
N GLN A 168 22.68 -14.15 -48.93
CA GLN A 168 21.79 -15.30 -48.94
C GLN A 168 21.31 -15.63 -47.53
N SER A 169 20.10 -16.18 -47.44
CA SER A 169 19.57 -16.70 -46.18
C SER A 169 20.39 -17.91 -45.70
N GLY A 170 20.68 -17.98 -44.41
CA GLY A 170 21.52 -19.01 -43.80
C GLY A 170 23.02 -18.73 -43.85
N GLY A 171 23.45 -17.61 -44.46
CA GLY A 171 24.85 -17.21 -44.50
C GLY A 171 25.72 -18.01 -45.47
N SER A 172 27.03 -18.01 -45.24
CA SER A 172 28.01 -18.78 -46.00
C SER A 172 28.89 -19.72 -45.14
N PRO A 173 28.31 -20.46 -44.17
CA PRO A 173 29.07 -21.26 -43.22
C PRO A 173 30.00 -22.26 -43.90
N GLY A 174 31.29 -22.22 -43.53
CA GLY A 174 32.34 -23.08 -44.07
C GLY A 174 32.87 -22.66 -45.45
N SER A 175 32.37 -21.56 -46.01
CA SER A 175 32.78 -21.00 -47.29
C SER A 175 33.31 -19.57 -47.10
N PRO A 176 34.02 -18.99 -48.08
CA PRO A 176 34.37 -17.57 -48.01
C PRO A 176 33.11 -16.70 -47.91
N ASN A 177 33.11 -15.75 -46.97
CA ASN A 177 32.02 -14.80 -46.76
C ASN A 177 31.50 -14.23 -48.09
N SER A 178 30.19 -14.27 -48.30
CA SER A 178 29.56 -13.73 -49.51
C SER A 178 29.85 -12.24 -49.71
N THR A 179 30.07 -11.53 -48.61
CA THR A 179 30.41 -10.10 -48.54
C THR A 179 31.91 -9.81 -48.70
N TYR A 180 32.76 -10.84 -48.82
CA TYR A 180 34.21 -10.70 -48.86
C TYR A 180 34.69 -9.77 -49.97
N LYS A 181 35.53 -8.81 -49.61
CA LYS A 181 36.18 -7.90 -50.57
C LYS A 181 37.70 -7.97 -50.36
N PRO A 182 38.51 -8.28 -51.38
CA PRO A 182 39.97 -8.35 -51.25
C PRO A 182 40.64 -6.99 -51.01
N SER A 183 39.91 -5.90 -51.26
CA SER A 183 40.34 -4.52 -50.95
C SER A 183 39.11 -3.75 -50.46
N PRO A 184 38.64 -4.02 -49.23
CA PRO A 184 37.47 -3.36 -48.69
C PRO A 184 37.77 -1.88 -48.43
N PRO A 185 36.76 -1.01 -48.49
CA PRO A 185 36.87 0.30 -47.88
C PRO A 185 37.28 0.19 -46.41
N PRO A 186 38.05 1.14 -45.88
CA PRO A 186 38.40 1.20 -44.47
C PRO A 186 37.17 1.19 -43.57
N ALA A 187 37.24 0.44 -42.48
CA ALA A 187 36.23 0.41 -41.43
C ALA A 187 36.34 1.68 -40.58
N VAL A 188 35.19 2.22 -40.20
CA VAL A 188 35.02 3.42 -39.36
C VAL A 188 34.35 3.01 -38.05
N GLY A 189 34.91 3.45 -36.93
CA GLY A 189 34.35 3.25 -35.60
C GLY A 189 34.68 4.42 -34.67
N ASP A 190 34.08 4.38 -33.48
CA ASP A 190 34.33 5.32 -32.38
C ASP A 190 34.36 6.80 -32.82
N VAL A 191 33.30 7.21 -33.50
CA VAL A 191 33.13 8.58 -34.00
C VAL A 191 32.73 9.50 -32.85
N LEU A 192 33.30 10.71 -32.81
CA LEU A 192 32.93 11.74 -31.86
C LEU A 192 33.16 13.15 -32.39
N HIS A 193 32.50 14.14 -31.78
CA HIS A 193 32.74 15.55 -32.04
C HIS A 193 33.07 16.32 -30.76
N SER A 194 33.77 17.44 -30.90
CA SER A 194 34.10 18.35 -29.79
C SER A 194 34.15 19.81 -30.25
N PRO A 195 33.63 20.77 -29.46
CA PRO A 195 32.85 20.59 -28.23
C PRO A 195 31.54 19.82 -28.46
N THR A 196 30.93 19.26 -27.40
CA THR A 196 29.62 18.58 -27.48
C THR A 196 28.46 19.54 -27.79
N PHE A 197 28.56 20.78 -27.32
CA PHE A 197 27.64 21.88 -27.61
C PHE A 197 28.42 23.09 -28.14
N PRO A 198 28.87 23.05 -29.41
CA PRO A 198 29.60 24.16 -30.02
C PRO A 198 28.68 25.36 -30.26
N THR A 199 29.22 26.57 -30.04
CA THR A 199 28.58 27.81 -30.49
C THR A 199 28.91 28.07 -31.96
N ALA A 200 28.08 28.86 -32.66
CA ALA A 200 28.25 29.12 -34.10
C ALA A 200 29.59 29.79 -34.45
N ASP A 201 30.25 30.45 -33.49
CA ASP A 201 31.55 31.10 -33.63
C ASP A 201 32.75 30.20 -33.24
N GLN A 202 32.51 28.93 -32.89
CA GLN A 202 33.55 27.97 -32.54
C GLN A 202 33.81 26.99 -33.69
N PRO A 203 35.07 26.61 -33.94
CA PRO A 203 35.38 25.47 -34.79
C PRO A 203 34.93 24.17 -34.10
N ILE A 204 34.52 23.18 -34.90
CA ILE A 204 34.08 21.87 -34.42
C ILE A 204 35.06 20.83 -34.92
N LEU A 205 35.63 20.06 -34.01
CA LEU A 205 36.48 18.93 -34.32
C LEU A 205 35.62 17.67 -34.45
N VAL A 206 35.82 16.89 -35.50
CA VAL A 206 35.27 15.53 -35.63
C VAL A 206 36.44 14.54 -35.69
N LEU A 207 36.39 13.54 -34.81
CA LEU A 207 37.36 12.45 -34.74
C LEU A 207 36.67 11.12 -35.04
N ALA A 208 37.40 10.19 -35.65
CA ALA A 208 36.95 8.83 -35.87
C ALA A 208 38.16 7.88 -35.90
N GLN A 209 38.00 6.65 -35.42
CA GLN A 209 38.95 5.60 -35.74
C GLN A 209 38.66 5.06 -37.14
N ILE A 210 39.69 5.05 -37.99
CA ILE A 210 39.57 4.57 -39.36
C ILE A 210 40.71 3.61 -39.67
N GLN A 211 40.37 2.33 -39.87
CA GLN A 211 41.34 1.29 -40.10
C GLN A 211 41.02 0.51 -41.38
N GLY A 212 42.00 0.44 -42.28
CA GLY A 212 41.96 -0.37 -43.49
C GLY A 212 43.00 -1.47 -43.47
N ILE A 213 42.97 -2.33 -44.50
CA ILE A 213 43.93 -3.43 -44.66
C ILE A 213 45.19 -3.02 -45.45
N SER A 214 45.31 -1.74 -45.79
CA SER A 214 46.40 -1.12 -46.56
C SER A 214 46.45 0.38 -46.23
N PRO A 215 47.56 1.09 -46.52
CA PRO A 215 47.64 2.54 -46.32
C PRO A 215 46.47 3.28 -46.97
N LEU A 216 45.93 4.25 -46.25
CA LEU A 216 44.70 4.97 -46.60
C LEU A 216 44.93 5.94 -47.77
N HIS A 217 44.50 5.55 -48.97
CA HIS A 217 44.55 6.38 -50.17
C HIS A 217 43.33 6.16 -51.10
N PRO A 218 42.57 7.22 -51.49
CA PRO A 218 42.67 8.61 -51.02
C PRO A 218 42.32 8.77 -49.53
N GLN A 219 42.62 9.93 -48.95
CA GLN A 219 42.37 10.19 -47.54
C GLN A 219 40.87 10.20 -47.21
N PRO A 220 40.47 9.83 -45.97
CA PRO A 220 39.08 9.94 -45.53
C PRO A 220 38.54 11.36 -45.61
N VAL A 221 37.25 11.50 -45.86
CA VAL A 221 36.57 12.79 -46.02
C VAL A 221 35.40 12.89 -45.06
N LEU A 222 35.37 13.95 -44.26
CA LEU A 222 34.21 14.39 -43.49
C LEU A 222 33.27 15.17 -44.42
N LEU A 223 32.03 14.69 -44.54
CA LEU A 223 30.95 15.34 -45.25
C LEU A 223 30.07 16.07 -44.22
N VAL A 224 29.87 17.38 -44.37
CA VAL A 224 29.02 18.17 -43.45
C VAL A 224 28.02 19.00 -44.24
N ARG A 225 26.79 19.10 -43.75
CA ARG A 225 25.81 20.05 -44.27
C ARG A 225 24.99 20.69 -43.15
N ASP A 226 24.37 21.80 -43.51
CA ASP A 226 23.29 22.39 -42.74
C ASP A 226 21.96 21.84 -43.27
N PRO A 227 21.29 20.94 -42.52
CA PRO A 227 20.12 20.23 -43.01
C PRO A 227 18.88 21.14 -43.14
N TYR A 228 18.94 22.40 -42.67
CA TYR A 228 17.86 23.38 -42.85
C TYR A 228 18.06 24.26 -44.09
N MET A 229 19.28 24.33 -44.62
CA MET A 229 19.66 25.33 -45.64
C MET A 229 20.03 24.71 -46.99
N THR A 230 20.61 23.51 -47.03
CA THR A 230 21.09 22.89 -48.26
C THR A 230 21.07 21.36 -48.20
N ASP A 231 20.82 20.74 -49.35
CA ASP A 231 20.99 19.30 -49.52
C ASP A 231 22.44 18.91 -49.89
N ASP A 232 23.24 19.87 -50.33
CA ASP A 232 24.63 19.68 -50.76
C ASP A 232 25.58 19.48 -49.56
N TRP A 233 26.56 18.58 -49.73
CA TRP A 233 27.58 18.28 -48.72
C TRP A 233 28.85 19.09 -48.95
N ALA A 234 29.32 19.79 -47.91
CA ALA A 234 30.68 20.31 -47.87
C ALA A 234 31.65 19.19 -47.49
N GLU A 235 32.82 19.17 -48.13
CA GLU A 235 33.83 18.13 -47.93
C GLU A 235 35.06 18.69 -47.20
N PHE A 236 35.46 18.03 -46.12
CA PHE A 236 36.67 18.32 -45.36
C PHE A 236 37.56 17.07 -45.32
N ALA A 237 38.83 17.20 -45.74
CA ALA A 237 39.78 16.10 -45.61
C ALA A 237 40.06 15.81 -44.12
N MET A 238 40.19 14.53 -43.78
CA MET A 238 40.58 14.09 -42.44
C MET A 238 42.01 13.58 -42.43
N PHE A 239 42.74 13.88 -41.36
CA PHE A 239 44.17 13.60 -41.23
C PHE A 239 44.48 12.76 -39.99
N ASP A 240 45.48 11.90 -40.13
CA ASP A 240 46.17 11.15 -39.06
C ASP A 240 47.65 11.60 -39.07
N ASP A 241 47.87 12.87 -38.74
CA ASP A 241 49.13 13.60 -38.79
C ASP A 241 49.59 14.17 -37.43
N GLY A 242 48.84 13.92 -36.36
CA GLY A 242 49.10 14.43 -35.01
C GLY A 242 48.93 15.96 -34.87
N ALA A 243 48.43 16.65 -35.91
CA ALA A 243 48.24 18.10 -35.95
C ALA A 243 46.75 18.49 -35.96
N HIS A 244 45.83 17.56 -36.23
CA HIS A 244 44.39 17.78 -36.29
C HIS A 244 43.67 17.27 -35.04
N ALA A 245 44.34 17.34 -33.89
CA ALA A 245 43.85 16.86 -32.58
C ALA A 245 43.49 15.36 -32.55
N ASP A 246 44.16 14.63 -33.42
CA ASP A 246 44.19 13.19 -33.69
C ASP A 246 45.35 12.48 -32.95
N LEU A 247 45.79 13.03 -31.82
CA LEU A 247 46.89 12.50 -31.01
C LEU A 247 48.23 12.34 -31.73
N GLN A 248 48.61 11.10 -32.11
CA GLN A 248 49.92 10.76 -32.64
C GLN A 248 49.79 10.45 -34.13
N PRO A 249 50.75 10.90 -34.97
CA PRO A 249 50.73 10.53 -36.37
C PRO A 249 50.77 9.01 -36.57
N ASN A 250 49.87 8.48 -37.39
CA ASN A 250 49.68 7.07 -37.75
C ASN A 250 49.17 6.18 -36.60
N ASP A 251 48.28 6.69 -35.75
CA ASP A 251 47.63 5.89 -34.70
C ASP A 251 46.21 5.42 -35.07
N HIS A 252 45.79 5.64 -36.31
CA HIS A 252 44.47 5.32 -36.87
C HIS A 252 43.33 6.21 -36.39
N ILE A 253 43.61 7.28 -35.64
CA ILE A 253 42.65 8.32 -35.32
C ILE A 253 42.73 9.40 -36.39
N TYR A 254 41.61 9.72 -37.01
CA TYR A 254 41.52 10.74 -38.05
C TYR A 254 40.73 11.94 -37.56
N GLY A 255 41.28 13.14 -37.74
CA GLY A 255 40.65 14.41 -37.35
C GLY A 255 40.35 15.33 -38.54
N ALA A 256 39.21 16.01 -38.47
CA ALA A 256 38.87 17.14 -39.34
C ALA A 256 38.18 18.26 -38.56
N SER A 257 38.44 19.51 -38.96
CA SER A 257 37.82 20.69 -38.35
C SER A 257 36.79 21.32 -39.28
N ILE A 258 35.57 21.45 -38.78
CA ILE A 258 34.52 22.31 -39.36
C ILE A 258 34.83 23.76 -38.92
N PRO A 259 34.92 24.73 -39.85
CA PRO A 259 35.29 26.09 -39.52
C PRO A 259 34.19 26.80 -38.71
N ALA A 260 34.62 27.73 -37.85
CA ALA A 260 33.70 28.65 -37.18
C ALA A 260 32.86 29.43 -38.20
N GLY A 261 31.58 29.63 -37.89
CA GLY A 261 30.63 30.32 -38.76
C GLY A 261 30.16 29.49 -39.97
N PHE A 262 30.39 28.17 -40.00
CA PHE A 262 29.93 27.29 -41.07
C PHE A 262 28.41 27.34 -41.26
N SER A 263 27.65 27.41 -40.17
CA SER A 263 26.20 27.57 -40.18
C SER A 263 25.72 28.43 -39.01
N SER A 264 24.61 29.13 -39.21
CA SER A 264 23.84 29.80 -38.15
C SER A 264 22.62 29.00 -37.68
N SER A 265 22.38 27.83 -38.27
CA SER A 265 21.28 26.93 -37.92
C SER A 265 21.60 26.16 -36.63
N PRO A 266 20.58 25.70 -35.90
CA PRO A 266 20.76 25.06 -34.59
C PRO A 266 21.32 23.62 -34.63
N LEU A 267 21.61 23.10 -35.82
CA LEU A 267 21.99 21.71 -36.03
C LEU A 267 22.88 21.58 -37.26
N LEU A 268 23.91 20.74 -37.18
CA LEU A 268 24.66 20.25 -38.32
C LEU A 268 24.49 18.74 -38.46
N GLU A 269 24.62 18.27 -39.68
CA GLU A 269 24.56 16.86 -40.04
C GLU A 269 25.89 16.47 -40.69
N PHE A 270 26.46 15.32 -40.30
CA PHE A 270 27.69 14.82 -40.89
C PHE A 270 27.68 13.33 -41.20
N LYS A 271 28.54 12.96 -42.17
CA LYS A 271 28.89 11.60 -42.58
C LYS A 271 30.40 11.52 -42.80
N LEU A 272 30.94 10.31 -42.80
CA LEU A 272 32.33 10.04 -43.15
C LEU A 272 32.37 9.21 -44.43
N ARG A 273 33.23 9.57 -45.37
CA ARG A 273 33.47 8.83 -46.60
C ARG A 273 34.87 8.25 -46.60
N THR A 274 34.97 6.92 -46.67
CA THR A 274 36.24 6.21 -46.85
C THR A 274 36.32 5.65 -48.26
N THR A 275 37.53 5.54 -48.80
CA THR A 275 37.76 4.98 -50.14
C THR A 275 38.87 3.95 -50.05
N GLY A 276 38.61 2.74 -50.54
CA GLY A 276 39.61 1.68 -50.65
C GLY A 276 40.63 1.96 -51.75
N SER A 277 41.74 1.24 -51.73
CA SER A 277 42.86 1.38 -52.68
C SER A 277 42.47 1.14 -54.14
N THR A 278 41.36 0.46 -54.39
CA THR A 278 40.79 0.18 -55.73
C THR A 278 39.75 1.21 -56.17
N GLY A 279 39.49 2.25 -55.38
CA GLY A 279 38.52 3.31 -55.65
C GLY A 279 37.10 3.03 -55.13
N ALA A 280 36.85 1.87 -54.50
CA ALA A 280 35.56 1.56 -53.88
C ALA A 280 35.30 2.48 -52.68
N GLN A 281 34.13 3.14 -52.64
CA GLN A 281 33.76 4.05 -51.56
C GLN A 281 32.82 3.39 -50.54
N SER A 282 32.90 3.85 -49.29
CA SER A 282 31.93 3.57 -48.23
C SER A 282 31.54 4.86 -47.52
N LEU A 283 30.31 4.91 -47.01
CA LEU A 283 29.82 5.98 -46.15
C LEU A 283 29.59 5.43 -44.75
N PHE A 284 29.89 6.24 -43.74
CA PHE A 284 29.52 5.99 -42.35
C PHE A 284 28.65 7.15 -41.84
N PRO A 285 27.46 6.85 -41.29
CA PRO A 285 26.78 5.55 -41.32
C PRO A 285 26.45 5.07 -42.76
N ALA A 286 26.33 3.75 -42.93
CA ALA A 286 26.24 3.07 -44.24
C ALA A 286 24.83 3.06 -44.88
N THR A 287 23.81 3.58 -44.21
CA THR A 287 22.39 3.37 -44.55
C THR A 287 21.69 4.61 -45.13
N ASN A 288 20.41 4.44 -45.51
CA ASN A 288 19.54 5.36 -46.27
C ASN A 288 19.50 6.83 -45.76
N GLU A 289 18.87 7.74 -46.52
CA GLU A 289 18.82 9.20 -46.25
C GLU A 289 18.32 9.62 -44.85
N ARG A 290 17.86 8.69 -44.01
CA ARG A 290 17.34 8.95 -42.66
C ARG A 290 18.31 8.64 -41.51
N PHE A 291 19.49 8.05 -41.79
CA PHE A 291 20.54 7.74 -40.81
C PHE A 291 21.75 8.67 -40.99
N THR A 292 22.02 9.51 -39.99
CA THR A 292 23.13 10.49 -39.97
C THR A 292 23.55 10.90 -38.57
N CYS A 293 24.81 11.30 -38.42
CA CYS A 293 25.33 11.84 -37.16
C CYS A 293 24.96 13.32 -37.05
N LEU A 294 24.41 13.74 -35.91
CA LEU A 294 23.95 15.13 -35.69
C LEU A 294 24.80 15.84 -34.64
N ILE A 295 25.04 17.13 -34.86
CA ILE A 295 25.78 18.01 -33.95
C ILE A 295 24.87 19.19 -33.58
N PRO A 296 24.60 19.47 -32.30
CA PRO A 296 23.83 20.64 -31.91
C PRO A 296 24.68 21.90 -32.07
N ILE A 297 24.09 23.00 -32.55
CA ILE A 297 24.75 24.31 -32.55
C ILE A 297 23.98 25.22 -31.61
N GLY A 298 24.63 25.70 -30.56
CA GLY A 298 23.98 26.54 -29.56
C GLY A 298 24.58 26.41 -28.16
N PRO A 299 24.00 27.10 -27.17
CA PRO A 299 24.46 26.99 -25.80
C PRO A 299 24.24 25.57 -25.26
N GLU A 300 25.15 25.13 -24.41
CA GLU A 300 24.97 23.95 -23.57
C GLU A 300 23.70 24.12 -22.70
N PRO A 301 22.94 23.04 -22.42
CA PRO A 301 21.82 23.12 -21.49
C PRO A 301 22.23 23.74 -20.15
N PRO A 302 21.34 24.51 -19.49
CA PRO A 302 21.65 25.11 -18.20
C PRO A 302 22.10 24.08 -17.17
N ALA A 303 23.08 24.43 -16.34
CA ALA A 303 23.50 23.59 -15.24
C ALA A 303 22.33 23.32 -14.27
N SER A 304 22.16 22.06 -13.89
CA SER A 304 21.06 21.55 -13.06
C SER A 304 21.59 20.55 -12.03
N GLN A 305 20.85 20.38 -10.92
CA GLN A 305 21.08 19.30 -9.96
C GLN A 305 20.54 17.96 -10.46
N LEU A 306 19.64 17.97 -11.45
CA LEU A 306 19.15 16.79 -12.15
C LEU A 306 19.96 16.55 -13.44
N PRO A 307 20.10 15.29 -13.90
CA PRO A 307 20.69 15.01 -15.21
C PRO A 307 19.87 15.65 -16.33
N THR A 308 20.56 16.19 -17.34
CA THR A 308 19.93 16.71 -18.55
C THR A 308 20.27 15.82 -19.74
N TYR A 309 19.24 15.42 -20.48
CA TYR A 309 19.35 14.65 -21.71
C TYR A 309 18.91 15.50 -22.89
N THR A 310 19.70 15.48 -23.96
CA THR A 310 19.35 16.12 -25.22
C THR A 310 19.18 15.07 -26.30
N LEU A 311 18.07 15.13 -27.03
CA LEU A 311 17.81 14.26 -28.18
C LEU A 311 17.72 15.12 -29.44
N LEU A 312 18.45 14.73 -30.48
CA LEU A 312 18.55 15.47 -31.73
C LEU A 312 17.92 14.68 -32.86
N LEU A 313 17.08 15.35 -33.65
CA LEU A 313 16.46 14.85 -34.87
C LEU A 313 16.76 15.79 -36.02
N SER A 314 17.10 15.22 -37.18
CA SER A 314 17.16 15.97 -38.43
C SER A 314 15.78 16.57 -38.75
N PRO A 315 15.69 17.64 -39.55
CA PRO A 315 14.41 18.24 -39.94
C PRO A 315 13.45 17.20 -40.54
N THR A 316 13.97 16.31 -41.39
CA THR A 316 13.23 15.21 -42.01
C THR A 316 12.67 14.24 -40.96
N ASN A 317 13.50 13.77 -40.02
CA ASN A 317 13.06 12.80 -39.00
C ASN A 317 12.09 13.45 -38.00
N ARG A 318 12.30 14.73 -37.67
CA ARG A 318 11.39 15.50 -36.81
C ARG A 318 10.02 15.66 -37.47
N THR A 319 9.99 16.14 -38.72
CA THR A 319 8.72 16.27 -39.46
C THR A 319 8.01 14.93 -39.60
N TRP A 320 8.74 13.84 -39.90
CA TRP A 320 8.12 12.53 -39.98
C TRP A 320 7.56 12.06 -38.62
N LEU A 321 8.31 12.23 -37.53
CA LEU A 321 7.86 11.88 -36.18
C LEU A 321 6.60 12.67 -35.78
N GLU A 322 6.52 13.95 -36.15
CA GLU A 322 5.42 14.86 -35.80
C GLU A 322 4.17 14.71 -36.68
N THR A 323 4.32 14.28 -37.95
CA THR A 323 3.21 14.23 -38.92
C THR A 323 2.65 12.84 -39.20
N ARG A 324 3.37 11.78 -38.82
CA ARG A 324 2.89 10.39 -38.92
C ARG A 324 1.74 10.12 -37.96
N ASP A 325 1.14 8.93 -38.10
CA ASP A 325 0.25 8.41 -37.06
C ASP A 325 0.96 8.39 -35.71
N VAL A 326 0.42 9.13 -34.75
CA VAL A 326 0.99 9.29 -33.41
C VAL A 326 1.12 7.95 -32.67
N PHE A 327 0.30 6.96 -33.03
CA PHE A 327 0.32 5.60 -32.48
C PHE A 327 1.34 4.66 -33.15
N SER A 328 2.02 5.10 -34.21
CA SER A 328 3.09 4.32 -34.84
C SER A 328 4.20 4.01 -33.83
N ASP A 329 4.61 2.74 -33.82
CA ASP A 329 5.75 2.25 -33.02
C ASP A 329 7.06 2.20 -33.80
N ASP A 330 7.06 2.64 -35.06
CA ASP A 330 8.27 2.71 -35.87
C ASP A 330 9.24 3.74 -35.27
N PRO A 331 10.51 3.42 -35.00
CA PRO A 331 11.45 4.39 -34.48
C PRO A 331 12.00 5.31 -35.60
N VAL A 332 12.44 6.52 -35.24
CA VAL A 332 13.27 7.39 -36.07
C VAL A 332 14.69 7.46 -35.53
N HIS A 333 15.66 7.63 -36.43
CA HIS A 333 17.04 7.88 -36.05
C HIS A 333 17.22 9.21 -35.32
N ALA A 334 18.05 9.20 -34.28
CA ALA A 334 18.34 10.34 -33.44
C ALA A 334 19.79 10.32 -32.96
N THR A 335 20.31 11.48 -32.56
CA THR A 335 21.53 11.54 -31.74
C THR A 335 21.13 11.87 -30.31
N PHE A 336 21.52 11.04 -29.35
CA PHE A 336 21.29 11.27 -27.93
C PHE A 336 22.56 11.78 -27.25
N ILE A 337 22.43 12.77 -26.38
CA ILE A 337 23.52 13.32 -25.58
C ILE A 337 23.17 13.16 -24.11
N GLY A 338 24.01 12.42 -23.39
CA GLY A 338 23.90 12.17 -21.96
C GLY A 338 24.40 13.34 -21.10
N PRO A 339 24.20 13.26 -19.77
CA PRO A 339 24.48 14.35 -18.84
C PRO A 339 25.98 14.57 -18.60
N ASP A 340 26.81 13.60 -18.95
CA ASP A 340 28.27 13.64 -18.92
C ASP A 340 28.89 14.08 -20.26
N GLY A 341 28.04 14.41 -21.25
CA GLY A 341 28.46 14.77 -22.60
C GLY A 341 28.70 13.57 -23.52
N THR A 342 28.42 12.33 -23.09
CA THR A 342 28.49 11.15 -23.95
C THR A 342 27.48 11.26 -25.08
N VAL A 343 27.92 11.02 -26.32
CA VAL A 343 27.09 11.14 -27.52
C VAL A 343 26.85 9.75 -28.11
N PHE A 344 25.59 9.42 -28.34
CA PHE A 344 25.14 8.22 -29.05
C PHE A 344 24.56 8.66 -30.38
N TYR A 345 25.30 8.49 -31.47
CA TYR A 345 24.84 8.92 -32.80
C TYR A 345 23.80 7.98 -33.39
N GLU A 346 23.80 6.75 -32.90
CA GLU A 346 23.07 5.58 -33.37
C GLU A 346 21.81 5.29 -32.53
N ALA A 347 21.41 6.22 -31.68
CA ALA A 347 20.17 6.14 -30.93
C ALA A 347 18.95 6.21 -31.85
N VAL A 348 17.85 5.61 -31.43
CA VAL A 348 16.56 5.77 -32.11
C VAL A 348 15.46 6.11 -31.13
N THR A 349 14.43 6.81 -31.60
CA THR A 349 13.35 7.28 -30.74
C THR A 349 11.97 7.16 -31.37
N ARG A 350 10.96 7.08 -30.51
CA ARG A 350 9.54 7.15 -30.88
C ARG A 350 8.72 7.72 -29.74
N TYR A 351 7.49 8.15 -30.05
CA TYR A 351 6.50 8.36 -29.01
C TYR A 351 6.16 7.02 -28.34
N ARG A 352 5.77 7.10 -27.06
CA ARG A 352 5.32 5.94 -26.30
C ARG A 352 4.01 6.23 -25.58
N GLY A 353 3.42 5.15 -25.08
CA GLY A 353 2.19 5.16 -24.29
C GLY A 353 0.99 4.85 -25.16
N SER A 354 -0.20 5.10 -24.62
CA SER A 354 -1.46 5.01 -25.36
C SER A 354 -2.07 6.41 -25.43
N THR A 355 -2.92 6.76 -24.46
CA THR A 355 -3.55 8.07 -24.35
C THR A 355 -2.54 9.22 -24.20
N SER A 356 -1.39 8.98 -23.54
CA SER A 356 -0.33 9.99 -23.38
C SER A 356 0.31 10.45 -24.69
N ARG A 357 0.18 9.68 -25.79
CA ARG A 357 0.67 10.06 -27.11
C ARG A 357 -0.03 11.30 -27.67
N THR A 358 -1.27 11.56 -27.28
CA THR A 358 -2.03 12.73 -27.74
C THR A 358 -1.77 13.97 -26.88
N SER A 359 -1.08 13.83 -25.75
CA SER A 359 -0.74 14.96 -24.86
C SER A 359 0.17 15.97 -25.57
N PRO A 360 0.03 17.29 -25.33
CA PRO A 360 0.92 18.30 -25.91
C PRO A 360 2.40 18.01 -25.62
N LYS A 361 2.71 17.67 -24.36
CA LYS A 361 4.02 17.17 -23.93
C LYS A 361 4.08 15.65 -24.12
N LYS A 362 4.87 15.21 -25.10
CA LYS A 362 4.96 13.81 -25.52
C LYS A 362 5.87 13.00 -24.61
N SER A 363 5.52 11.75 -24.35
CA SER A 363 6.44 10.79 -23.74
C SER A 363 7.24 10.06 -24.82
N PHE A 364 8.51 9.78 -24.56
CA PHE A 364 9.42 9.19 -25.54
C PHE A 364 9.94 7.84 -25.06
N ARG A 365 10.22 6.95 -26.01
CA ARG A 365 11.12 5.83 -25.81
C ARG A 365 12.40 6.11 -26.61
N VAL A 366 13.55 5.83 -26.01
CA VAL A 366 14.88 5.93 -26.64
C VAL A 366 15.54 4.57 -26.54
N ASP A 367 15.94 4.02 -27.68
CA ASP A 367 16.62 2.74 -27.77
C ASP A 367 18.08 3.00 -28.19
N PHE A 368 18.99 2.32 -27.51
CA PHE A 368 20.43 2.31 -27.75
C PHE A 368 20.86 0.94 -28.28
N PRO A 369 21.97 0.84 -29.00
CA PRO A 369 22.54 -0.45 -29.35
C PRO A 369 22.94 -1.25 -28.11
N GLY A 370 22.72 -2.57 -28.15
CA GLY A 370 23.03 -3.44 -27.01
C GLY A 370 24.52 -3.71 -26.80
N ASP A 371 25.37 -3.45 -27.81
CA ASP A 371 26.82 -3.60 -27.70
C ASP A 371 27.49 -2.49 -26.87
N HIS A 372 26.83 -1.35 -26.71
CA HIS A 372 27.26 -0.23 -25.85
C HIS A 372 26.05 0.51 -25.25
N PRO A 373 25.36 -0.07 -24.26
CA PRO A 373 24.14 0.52 -23.71
C PRO A 373 24.41 1.80 -22.88
N PHE A 374 23.45 2.72 -22.87
CA PHE A 374 23.54 3.96 -22.07
C PHE A 374 23.40 3.66 -20.58
N GLN A 375 24.49 3.76 -19.81
CA GLN A 375 24.50 3.46 -18.38
C GLN A 375 23.94 2.05 -18.04
N GLY A 376 24.13 1.09 -18.95
CA GLY A 376 23.57 -0.26 -18.84
C GLY A 376 22.13 -0.42 -19.36
N PHE A 377 21.49 0.65 -19.83
CA PHE A 377 20.16 0.61 -20.43
C PHE A 377 20.23 0.52 -21.95
N GLU A 378 19.71 -0.56 -22.52
CA GLU A 378 19.46 -0.64 -23.97
C GLU A 378 18.23 0.19 -24.36
N LYS A 379 17.27 0.35 -23.45
CA LYS A 379 16.00 1.05 -23.68
C LYS A 379 15.64 1.88 -22.45
N LEU A 380 15.29 3.14 -22.68
CA LEU A 380 14.74 3.99 -21.63
C LEU A 380 13.45 4.67 -22.08
N ASN A 381 12.62 4.94 -21.09
CA ASN A 381 11.30 5.51 -21.26
C ASN A 381 11.28 6.88 -20.54
N LEU A 382 11.01 7.97 -21.26
CA LEU A 382 10.94 9.33 -20.72
C LEU A 382 9.48 9.76 -20.55
N MET A 383 8.98 9.74 -19.31
CA MET A 383 7.55 9.96 -18.99
C MET A 383 7.27 11.44 -18.76
N ALA A 384 6.36 12.00 -19.55
CA ALA A 384 6.00 13.41 -19.49
C ALA A 384 5.00 13.75 -18.39
N ARG A 385 4.06 12.83 -18.12
CA ARG A 385 2.88 13.06 -17.29
C ARG A 385 3.21 12.83 -15.82
N PHE A 386 2.99 13.83 -14.97
CA PHE A 386 3.17 13.76 -13.51
C PHE A 386 4.48 13.06 -13.04
N PRO A 387 5.67 13.50 -13.49
CA PRO A 387 6.92 12.79 -13.26
C PRO A 387 7.29 12.65 -11.76
N ILE A 388 6.92 13.64 -10.93
CA ILE A 388 7.21 13.62 -9.49
C ILE A 388 6.33 12.61 -8.75
N GLN A 389 5.03 12.59 -9.05
CA GLN A 389 4.10 11.61 -8.46
C GLN A 389 4.51 10.19 -8.84
N GLN A 390 4.80 9.95 -10.13
CA GLN A 390 5.29 8.64 -10.59
C GLN A 390 6.60 8.24 -9.88
N TRP A 391 7.55 9.17 -9.74
CA TRP A 391 8.79 8.91 -9.01
C TRP A 391 8.52 8.50 -7.57
N ALA A 392 7.63 9.20 -6.87
CA ALA A 392 7.26 8.90 -5.49
C ALA A 392 6.61 7.52 -5.35
N SER A 393 5.81 7.11 -6.34
CA SER A 393 5.12 5.82 -6.37
C SER A 393 6.06 4.65 -6.66
N TYR A 394 7.01 4.80 -7.59
CA TYR A 394 8.08 3.80 -7.78
C TYR A 394 9.02 3.73 -6.57
N ASP A 395 9.31 4.88 -5.93
CA ASP A 395 10.11 4.94 -4.70
C ASP A 395 9.43 4.19 -3.55
N LEU A 396 8.13 4.39 -3.34
CA LEU A 396 7.36 3.64 -2.36
C LEU A 396 7.36 2.14 -2.67
N SER A 397 7.08 1.76 -3.92
CA SER A 397 7.06 0.37 -4.37
C SER A 397 8.38 -0.35 -4.07
N ARG A 398 9.51 0.29 -4.37
CA ARG A 398 10.86 -0.23 -4.09
C ARG A 398 11.11 -0.38 -2.60
N ARG A 399 10.71 0.62 -1.79
CA ARG A 399 10.87 0.57 -0.32
C ARG A 399 9.94 -0.45 0.34
N ALA A 400 8.83 -0.80 -0.30
CA ALA A 400 7.94 -1.89 0.11
C ALA A 400 8.48 -3.28 -0.30
N GLY A 401 9.60 -3.35 -1.03
CA GLY A 401 10.24 -4.60 -1.44
C GLY A 401 9.81 -5.14 -2.80
N LEU A 402 9.08 -4.34 -3.61
CA LEU A 402 8.68 -4.77 -4.95
C LEU A 402 9.83 -4.62 -5.95
N PRO A 403 9.93 -5.52 -6.94
CA PRO A 403 10.88 -5.38 -8.04
C PRO A 403 10.42 -4.27 -8.97
N THR A 404 11.08 -3.12 -8.94
CA THR A 404 10.73 -1.95 -9.77
C THR A 404 11.75 -1.71 -10.87
N PRO A 405 11.35 -1.17 -12.03
CA PRO A 405 12.31 -0.57 -12.96
C PRO A 405 13.11 0.53 -12.26
N HIS A 406 14.35 0.76 -12.69
CA HIS A 406 15.14 1.90 -12.26
C HIS A 406 14.49 3.20 -12.74
N THR A 407 14.41 4.20 -11.85
CA THR A 407 13.72 5.47 -12.14
C THR A 407 14.54 6.66 -11.70
N GLN A 408 14.58 7.72 -12.52
CA GLN A 408 15.29 8.95 -12.20
C GLN A 408 14.56 10.17 -12.79
N LEU A 409 14.41 11.23 -12.00
CA LEU A 409 13.94 12.52 -12.53
C LEU A 409 15.05 13.15 -13.37
N VAL A 410 14.71 13.59 -14.57
CA VAL A 410 15.65 14.12 -15.56
C VAL A 410 15.05 15.33 -16.24
N TYR A 411 15.92 16.25 -16.66
CA TYR A 411 15.56 17.25 -17.64
C TYR A 411 15.78 16.72 -19.04
N PHE A 412 14.86 17.01 -19.94
CA PHE A 412 14.91 16.54 -21.32
C PHE A 412 14.55 17.67 -22.28
N ASN A 413 15.31 17.78 -23.37
CA ASN A 413 15.02 18.64 -24.51
C ASN A 413 15.15 17.86 -25.84
N LEU A 414 14.25 18.18 -26.77
CA LEU A 414 14.27 17.70 -28.15
C LEU A 414 14.77 18.83 -29.06
N ASN A 415 15.91 18.65 -29.72
CA ASN A 415 16.63 19.71 -30.42
C ASN A 415 16.82 20.94 -29.51
N GLN A 416 16.29 22.09 -29.93
CA GLN A 416 16.34 23.36 -29.21
C GLN A 416 15.02 23.67 -28.46
N ASP A 417 14.12 22.69 -28.33
CA ASP A 417 12.87 22.89 -27.59
C ASP A 417 13.18 23.15 -26.11
N PRO A 418 12.31 23.88 -25.37
CA PRO A 418 12.55 24.17 -23.96
C PRO A 418 12.76 22.90 -23.13
N THR A 419 13.81 22.92 -22.30
CA THR A 419 14.11 21.86 -21.35
C THR A 419 12.97 21.68 -20.34
N GLN A 420 12.49 20.45 -20.21
CA GLN A 420 11.34 20.12 -19.37
C GLN A 420 11.63 18.90 -18.48
N LEU A 421 10.97 18.83 -17.33
CA LEU A 421 11.11 17.73 -16.38
C LEU A 421 10.39 16.46 -16.86
N TYR A 422 11.08 15.33 -16.86
CA TYR A 422 10.55 14.00 -17.17
C TYR A 422 10.95 13.01 -16.08
N LEU A 423 10.27 11.86 -16.03
CA LEU A 423 10.76 10.69 -15.30
C LEU A 423 11.37 9.71 -16.31
N GLN A 424 12.67 9.45 -16.20
CA GLN A 424 13.28 8.26 -16.79
C GLN A 424 12.76 7.02 -16.07
N VAL A 425 12.30 6.03 -16.82
CA VAL A 425 11.93 4.70 -16.36
C VAL A 425 12.65 3.68 -17.25
N GLU A 426 13.42 2.79 -16.64
CA GLU A 426 14.03 1.63 -17.31
C GLU A 426 12.94 0.79 -18.02
N ALA A 427 13.28 0.16 -19.14
CA ALA A 427 12.38 -0.81 -19.75
C ALA A 427 12.25 -2.07 -18.87
N VAL A 428 11.04 -2.62 -18.74
CA VAL A 428 10.85 -3.91 -18.08
C VAL A 428 11.06 -5.00 -19.13
N ASP A 429 12.30 -5.47 -19.22
CA ASP A 429 12.79 -6.47 -20.17
C ASP A 429 13.90 -7.32 -19.55
N THR A 430 14.55 -8.17 -20.35
CA THR A 430 15.58 -9.12 -19.89
C THR A 430 16.70 -8.44 -19.08
N PRO A 431 17.34 -7.34 -19.55
CA PRO A 431 18.33 -6.62 -18.73
C PRO A 431 17.84 -6.21 -17.34
N MET A 432 16.59 -5.74 -17.22
CA MET A 432 16.01 -5.38 -15.93
C MET A 432 15.86 -6.60 -15.01
N LEU A 433 15.41 -7.73 -15.56
CA LEU A 433 15.27 -8.98 -14.81
C LEU A 433 16.63 -9.46 -14.30
N GLU A 434 17.64 -9.46 -15.15
CA GLU A 434 18.99 -9.89 -14.78
C GLU A 434 19.59 -9.00 -13.69
N ARG A 435 19.37 -7.68 -13.78
CA ARG A 435 19.76 -6.72 -12.75
C ARG A 435 19.02 -6.96 -11.43
N ALA A 436 17.74 -7.28 -11.48
CA ALA A 436 16.90 -7.42 -10.30
C ALA A 436 17.00 -8.79 -9.60
N PHE A 437 17.22 -9.87 -10.37
CA PHE A 437 17.12 -11.25 -9.89
C PHE A 437 18.36 -12.11 -10.18
N GLY A 438 19.38 -11.60 -10.88
CA GLY A 438 20.61 -12.31 -11.24
C GLY A 438 20.66 -12.74 -12.70
N SER A 439 21.84 -13.08 -13.21
CA SER A 439 22.11 -13.34 -14.64
C SER A 439 21.20 -14.37 -15.30
N ASP A 440 20.73 -15.36 -14.54
CA ASP A 440 19.95 -16.47 -15.09
C ASP A 440 18.45 -16.11 -15.19
N ALA A 441 18.04 -14.93 -14.70
CA ALA A 441 16.64 -14.50 -14.70
C ALA A 441 16.07 -14.32 -16.12
N GLY A 442 16.92 -14.08 -17.12
CA GLY A 442 16.53 -14.00 -18.53
C GLY A 442 15.97 -15.31 -19.10
N ASP A 443 16.23 -16.44 -18.44
CA ASP A 443 15.68 -17.75 -18.82
C ASP A 443 14.21 -17.92 -18.40
N GLY A 444 13.72 -17.07 -17.49
CA GLY A 444 12.30 -17.01 -17.10
C GLY A 444 11.43 -16.30 -18.14
N ASN A 445 10.12 -16.50 -18.10
CA ASN A 445 9.18 -15.82 -19.02
C ASN A 445 8.62 -14.54 -18.40
N LEU A 446 8.61 -13.47 -19.19
CA LEU A 446 8.06 -12.16 -18.84
C LEU A 446 6.90 -11.83 -19.76
N TYR A 447 5.77 -11.47 -19.15
CA TYR A 447 4.56 -11.04 -19.85
C TYR A 447 4.19 -9.63 -19.40
N ARG A 448 3.79 -8.79 -20.35
CA ARG A 448 3.11 -7.53 -20.05
C ARG A 448 1.61 -7.79 -20.14
N ALA A 449 0.86 -7.40 -19.11
CA ALA A 449 -0.60 -7.44 -19.18
C ALA A 449 -1.11 -6.32 -20.08
N GLU A 450 -1.96 -6.69 -21.02
CA GLU A 450 -2.78 -5.80 -21.83
C GLU A 450 -4.21 -5.81 -21.29
N LYS A 451 -5.12 -5.10 -21.94
CA LYS A 451 -6.54 -5.07 -21.55
C LYS A 451 -7.14 -6.49 -21.45
N ASN A 452 -7.79 -6.79 -20.32
CA ASN A 452 -8.32 -8.12 -19.98
C ASN A 452 -7.25 -9.14 -19.53
N GLY A 453 -6.06 -8.67 -19.14
CA GLY A 453 -5.03 -9.46 -18.47
C GLY A 453 -5.37 -9.70 -17.00
N ASP A 454 -6.50 -10.35 -16.73
CA ASP A 454 -7.14 -10.50 -15.41
C ASP A 454 -6.87 -11.84 -14.70
N LEU A 455 -5.96 -12.64 -15.26
CA LEU A 455 -5.62 -14.01 -14.81
C LEU A 455 -6.78 -15.01 -14.87
N SER A 456 -7.89 -14.68 -15.54
CA SER A 456 -9.02 -15.61 -15.70
C SER A 456 -8.62 -16.87 -16.49
N ASP A 457 -9.31 -17.97 -16.23
CA ASP A 457 -9.15 -19.23 -16.98
C ASP A 457 -9.86 -19.13 -18.34
N TYR A 458 -9.10 -19.23 -19.43
CA TYR A 458 -9.60 -19.21 -20.80
C TYR A 458 -9.39 -20.57 -21.52
N GLY A 459 -9.06 -21.64 -20.77
CA GLY A 459 -8.78 -22.97 -21.31
C GLY A 459 -7.32 -23.17 -21.71
N GLU A 460 -7.06 -24.18 -22.53
CA GLU A 460 -5.69 -24.60 -22.88
C GLU A 460 -5.12 -23.92 -24.13
N ASP A 461 -5.93 -23.17 -24.89
CA ASP A 461 -5.52 -22.57 -26.17
C ASP A 461 -4.73 -21.25 -25.94
N PRO A 462 -3.43 -21.18 -26.29
CA PRO A 462 -2.64 -19.96 -26.17
C PRO A 462 -3.23 -18.75 -26.91
N LEU A 463 -3.98 -18.97 -28.00
CA LEU A 463 -4.61 -17.89 -28.77
C LEU A 463 -5.63 -17.10 -27.95
N ALA A 464 -6.21 -17.70 -26.90
CA ALA A 464 -7.11 -17.00 -26.00
C ALA A 464 -6.37 -16.01 -25.10
N TYR A 465 -5.07 -16.21 -24.86
CA TYR A 465 -4.25 -15.38 -23.96
C TYR A 465 -3.50 -14.27 -24.70
N LYS A 466 -3.06 -14.49 -25.94
CA LYS A 466 -2.28 -13.52 -26.74
C LYS A 466 -2.90 -12.12 -26.86
N PRO A 467 -4.23 -11.92 -26.94
CA PRO A 467 -4.82 -10.58 -26.96
C PRO A 467 -4.78 -9.83 -25.61
N ARG A 468 -4.47 -10.54 -24.52
CA ARG A 468 -4.54 -10.07 -23.13
C ARG A 468 -3.17 -9.91 -22.50
N TYR A 469 -2.15 -10.55 -23.09
CA TYR A 469 -0.80 -10.55 -22.59
C TYR A 469 0.16 -10.49 -23.78
N SER A 470 1.10 -9.55 -23.72
CA SER A 470 2.23 -9.48 -24.64
C SER A 470 3.41 -10.21 -24.02
N LYS A 471 3.89 -11.28 -24.66
CA LYS A 471 5.14 -11.93 -24.24
C LYS A 471 6.33 -11.03 -24.58
N VAL A 472 7.16 -10.70 -23.59
CA VAL A 472 8.20 -9.66 -23.69
C VAL A 472 9.57 -10.25 -24.02
N ASN A 473 9.91 -11.39 -23.42
CA ASN A 473 11.11 -12.17 -23.72
C ASN A 473 10.72 -13.60 -24.09
N ASN A 474 11.66 -14.40 -24.61
CA ASN A 474 11.40 -15.79 -25.02
C ASN A 474 10.19 -15.92 -25.98
N THR A 475 10.00 -14.93 -26.84
CA THR A 475 8.84 -14.79 -27.74
C THR A 475 8.81 -15.89 -28.79
N GLU A 476 9.97 -16.29 -29.30
CA GLU A 476 10.11 -17.31 -30.35
C GLU A 476 9.75 -18.72 -29.88
N ALA A 477 9.98 -19.04 -28.60
CA ALA A 477 9.57 -20.32 -28.05
C ALA A 477 8.05 -20.53 -28.13
N ASP A 478 7.27 -19.44 -28.20
CA ASP A 478 5.81 -19.40 -28.20
C ASP A 478 5.16 -20.33 -27.15
N ASP A 479 5.87 -20.55 -26.02
CA ASP A 479 5.39 -21.32 -24.88
C ASP A 479 4.62 -20.41 -23.92
N TRP A 480 3.33 -20.68 -23.74
CA TRP A 480 2.42 -19.95 -22.84
C TRP A 480 1.99 -20.79 -21.65
N SER A 481 2.61 -21.96 -21.46
CA SER A 481 2.10 -22.99 -20.57
C SER A 481 2.14 -22.58 -19.10
N ASP A 482 3.06 -21.69 -18.71
CA ASP A 482 3.15 -21.12 -17.36
C ASP A 482 1.98 -20.20 -17.02
N LEU A 483 1.66 -19.26 -17.90
CA LEU A 483 0.51 -18.37 -17.79
C LEU A 483 -0.80 -19.16 -17.79
N ILE A 484 -0.95 -20.11 -18.71
CA ILE A 484 -2.14 -20.97 -18.80
C ILE A 484 -2.34 -21.74 -17.48
N ARG A 485 -1.29 -22.39 -16.95
CA ARG A 485 -1.37 -23.12 -15.67
C ARG A 485 -1.73 -22.22 -14.49
N LEU A 486 -1.17 -21.01 -14.41
CA LEU A 486 -1.53 -20.05 -13.37
C LEU A 486 -3.02 -19.66 -13.50
N SER A 487 -3.47 -19.30 -14.69
CA SER A 487 -4.87 -18.95 -14.95
C SER A 487 -5.87 -20.07 -14.65
N GLN A 488 -5.56 -21.31 -15.03
CA GLN A 488 -6.38 -22.49 -14.70
C GLN A 488 -6.53 -22.70 -13.19
N THR A 489 -5.54 -22.28 -12.40
CA THR A 489 -5.62 -22.33 -10.93
C THR A 489 -6.79 -21.48 -10.43
N PHE A 490 -7.01 -20.29 -11.01
CA PHE A 490 -8.15 -19.44 -10.67
C PHE A 490 -9.51 -20.04 -11.06
N GLY A 491 -9.54 -20.96 -12.03
CA GLY A 491 -10.72 -21.72 -12.42
C GLY A 491 -11.15 -22.83 -11.45
N ILE A 492 -10.32 -23.20 -10.47
CA ILE A 492 -10.63 -24.25 -9.48
C ILE A 492 -11.77 -23.79 -8.57
N SER A 493 -12.88 -24.52 -8.50
CA SER A 493 -14.02 -24.17 -7.63
C SER A 493 -13.85 -24.60 -6.16
N GLU A 494 -13.06 -25.64 -5.90
CA GLU A 494 -12.78 -26.16 -4.55
C GLU A 494 -11.80 -25.25 -3.80
N THR A 495 -12.25 -24.66 -2.69
CA THR A 495 -11.48 -23.65 -1.92
C THR A 495 -10.13 -24.16 -1.41
N ASP A 496 -10.10 -25.33 -0.76
CA ASP A 496 -8.88 -25.87 -0.15
C ASP A 496 -7.83 -26.22 -1.21
N ARG A 497 -8.28 -26.81 -2.33
CA ARG A 497 -7.44 -27.12 -3.47
C ARG A 497 -6.89 -25.86 -4.13
N PHE A 498 -7.74 -24.85 -4.34
CA PHE A 498 -7.31 -23.54 -4.85
C PHE A 498 -6.22 -22.93 -3.97
N GLN A 499 -6.42 -22.91 -2.64
CA GLN A 499 -5.46 -22.35 -1.69
C GLN A 499 -4.09 -23.04 -1.76
N GLN A 500 -4.07 -24.38 -1.81
CA GLN A 500 -2.82 -25.15 -1.91
C GLN A 500 -2.10 -24.96 -3.25
N GLU A 501 -2.85 -24.90 -4.35
CA GLU A 501 -2.26 -24.81 -5.69
C GLU A 501 -1.80 -23.38 -6.03
N ILE A 502 -2.50 -22.34 -5.57
CA ILE A 502 -2.14 -20.95 -5.90
C ILE A 502 -0.84 -20.52 -5.23
N GLU A 503 -0.59 -20.91 -3.98
CA GLU A 503 0.64 -20.58 -3.26
C GLU A 503 1.90 -21.19 -3.89
N GLN A 504 1.74 -22.26 -4.69
CA GLN A 504 2.86 -22.86 -5.43
C GLN A 504 3.17 -22.12 -6.74
N ARG A 505 2.24 -21.31 -7.24
CA ARG A 505 2.31 -20.72 -8.59
C ARG A 505 2.37 -19.19 -8.60
N LEU A 506 1.95 -18.54 -7.52
CA LEU A 506 1.96 -17.09 -7.37
C LEU A 506 2.41 -16.73 -5.96
N ASP A 507 3.37 -15.82 -5.85
CA ASP A 507 3.80 -15.30 -4.56
C ASP A 507 2.71 -14.39 -3.98
N ILE A 508 1.94 -14.92 -3.03
CA ILE A 508 0.80 -14.23 -2.43
C ILE A 508 1.23 -13.06 -1.55
N ASP A 509 2.41 -13.12 -0.93
CA ASP A 509 2.92 -12.01 -0.09
C ASP A 509 3.37 -10.85 -0.97
N GLN A 510 4.05 -11.17 -2.08
CA GLN A 510 4.45 -10.21 -3.10
C GLN A 510 3.22 -9.58 -3.78
N LEU A 511 2.22 -10.38 -4.16
CA LEU A 511 0.94 -9.88 -4.68
C LEU A 511 0.24 -8.97 -3.65
N SER A 512 0.16 -9.40 -2.39
CA SER A 512 -0.47 -8.63 -1.31
C SER A 512 0.20 -7.26 -1.16
N THR A 513 1.53 -7.23 -1.21
CA THR A 513 2.34 -6.00 -1.14
C THR A 513 2.14 -5.14 -2.38
N PHE A 514 2.11 -5.75 -3.57
CA PHE A 514 1.85 -5.07 -4.83
C PHE A 514 0.50 -4.34 -4.80
N ILE A 515 -0.57 -5.02 -4.40
CA ILE A 515 -1.91 -4.40 -4.33
C ILE A 515 -1.97 -3.39 -3.17
N ALA A 516 -1.35 -3.67 -2.03
CA ALA A 516 -1.31 -2.76 -0.89
C ALA A 516 -0.70 -1.40 -1.24
N VAL A 517 0.41 -1.37 -1.99
CA VAL A 517 1.00 -0.12 -2.49
C VAL A 517 0.00 0.67 -3.34
N ARG A 518 -0.72 0.00 -4.25
CA ARG A 518 -1.74 0.64 -5.10
C ARG A 518 -2.92 1.18 -4.30
N MET A 519 -3.32 0.50 -3.23
CA MET A 519 -4.38 0.99 -2.33
C MET A 519 -3.91 2.16 -1.48
N VAL A 520 -2.69 2.12 -0.93
CA VAL A 520 -2.14 3.21 -0.12
C VAL A 520 -1.96 4.48 -0.95
N LEU A 521 -1.49 4.36 -2.21
CA LEU A 521 -1.33 5.49 -3.12
C LEU A 521 -2.65 6.05 -3.68
N ASN A 522 -3.76 5.36 -3.42
CA ASN A 522 -5.04 5.54 -4.10
C ASN A 522 -4.87 5.62 -5.63
N ASP A 523 -4.26 4.59 -6.21
CA ASP A 523 -3.96 4.57 -7.63
C ASP A 523 -5.23 4.52 -8.49
N LEU A 524 -5.53 5.60 -9.20
CA LEU A 524 -6.77 5.69 -9.98
C LEU A 524 -6.66 5.03 -11.37
N GLU A 525 -5.50 4.48 -11.71
CA GLU A 525 -5.29 3.79 -12.98
C GLU A 525 -6.10 2.48 -13.09
N GLY A 526 -6.22 1.98 -14.33
CA GLY A 526 -6.48 0.57 -14.58
C GLY A 526 -5.42 -0.30 -13.91
N GLY A 527 -5.68 -1.60 -13.80
CA GLY A 527 -4.75 -2.46 -13.10
C GLY A 527 -5.25 -3.87 -12.90
N ILE A 528 -4.35 -4.78 -12.50
CA ILE A 528 -4.78 -6.10 -11.98
C ILE A 528 -5.68 -5.97 -10.73
N TRP A 529 -5.71 -4.80 -10.08
CA TRP A 529 -6.64 -4.49 -8.99
C TRP A 529 -7.97 -3.90 -9.46
N ARG A 530 -8.11 -3.36 -10.68
CA ARG A 530 -9.30 -2.59 -11.08
C ARG A 530 -9.62 -2.71 -12.57
N SER A 531 -10.88 -2.55 -12.96
CA SER A 531 -11.31 -2.59 -14.36
C SER A 531 -11.10 -3.96 -15.02
N SER A 532 -10.46 -4.01 -16.18
CA SER A 532 -10.24 -5.24 -16.95
C SER A 532 -8.95 -5.99 -16.63
N GLY A 533 -8.06 -5.48 -15.77
CA GLY A 533 -6.73 -6.09 -15.62
C GLY A 533 -5.79 -5.67 -16.75
N ASP A 534 -4.79 -4.86 -16.40
CA ASP A 534 -3.74 -4.25 -17.23
C ASP A 534 -2.69 -3.61 -16.30
N ASP A 535 -1.69 -2.89 -16.86
CA ASP A 535 -0.72 -2.06 -16.13
C ASP A 535 0.13 -2.78 -15.05
N TYR A 536 0.51 -4.02 -15.36
CA TYR A 536 1.55 -4.76 -14.67
C TYR A 536 2.32 -5.66 -15.64
N PHE A 537 3.50 -6.08 -15.21
CA PHE A 537 4.17 -7.23 -15.81
C PHE A 537 4.09 -8.42 -14.87
N LEU A 538 4.03 -9.61 -15.44
CA LEU A 538 4.04 -10.89 -14.76
C LEU A 538 5.31 -11.63 -15.15
N PHE A 539 6.15 -11.93 -14.16
CA PHE A 539 7.39 -12.66 -14.36
C PHE A 539 7.29 -14.05 -13.74
N PHE A 540 7.66 -15.06 -14.54
CA PHE A 540 7.82 -16.45 -14.12
C PHE A 540 9.32 -16.75 -14.03
N PRO A 541 9.91 -16.75 -12.81
CA PRO A 541 11.33 -17.01 -12.66
C PRO A 541 11.69 -18.45 -13.09
N PRO A 542 12.94 -18.69 -13.54
CA PRO A 542 13.38 -20.02 -13.94
C PRO A 542 13.29 -21.03 -12.77
N GLY A 543 13.13 -22.31 -13.11
CA GLY A 543 13.11 -23.40 -12.13
C GLY A 543 11.77 -23.62 -11.42
N HIS A 544 10.64 -23.22 -12.04
CA HIS A 544 9.28 -23.39 -11.49
C HIS A 544 9.03 -22.68 -10.15
N GLN A 545 9.65 -21.52 -9.95
CA GLN A 545 9.35 -20.67 -8.80
C GLN A 545 7.98 -19.96 -8.97
N PRO A 546 7.32 -19.53 -7.88
CA PRO A 546 6.10 -18.76 -7.96
C PRO A 546 6.27 -17.49 -8.80
N ALA A 547 5.25 -17.17 -9.60
CA ALA A 547 5.22 -15.95 -10.38
C ALA A 547 5.15 -14.71 -9.47
N ILE A 548 5.65 -13.59 -9.97
CA ILE A 548 5.65 -12.29 -9.27
C ILE A 548 5.22 -11.17 -10.21
N LEU A 549 4.70 -10.08 -9.64
CA LEU A 549 4.27 -8.91 -10.39
C LEU A 549 5.31 -7.79 -10.35
N ILE A 550 5.54 -7.11 -11.48
CA ILE A 550 6.41 -5.93 -11.56
C ILE A 550 5.52 -4.70 -11.79
N PRO A 551 5.61 -3.65 -10.94
CA PRO A 551 4.82 -2.44 -11.08
C PRO A 551 5.10 -1.68 -12.36
N TRP A 552 4.03 -1.17 -12.97
CA TRP A 552 4.06 -0.35 -14.16
C TRP A 552 2.95 0.71 -14.10
N ASP A 553 3.13 1.82 -14.81
CA ASP A 553 2.20 2.95 -14.94
C ASP A 553 1.66 3.53 -13.61
N PHE A 554 2.21 4.66 -13.17
CA PHE A 554 1.84 5.29 -11.88
C PHE A 554 1.32 6.73 -12.08
N ASP A 555 0.93 7.10 -13.29
CA ASP A 555 0.62 8.49 -13.62
C ASP A 555 -0.73 8.99 -13.07
N SER A 556 -1.50 8.13 -12.42
CA SER A 556 -2.76 8.46 -11.75
C SER A 556 -2.71 8.30 -10.21
N THR A 557 -1.54 8.46 -9.61
CA THR A 557 -1.32 8.44 -8.15
C THR A 557 -1.22 9.84 -7.53
N PHE A 558 -1.41 9.93 -6.20
CA PHE A 558 -1.43 11.21 -5.45
C PHE A 558 -2.43 12.22 -6.05
N ARG A 559 -3.65 11.77 -6.31
CA ARG A 559 -4.73 12.59 -6.86
C ARG A 559 -5.81 12.89 -5.84
N GLU A 560 -6.20 11.87 -5.08
CA GLU A 560 -7.34 11.89 -4.17
C GLU A 560 -7.02 11.01 -2.94
N ALA A 561 -7.54 11.37 -1.77
CA ALA A 561 -7.35 10.61 -0.53
C ALA A 561 -8.51 9.64 -0.22
N ASP A 562 -9.66 9.83 -0.85
CA ASP A 562 -10.93 9.21 -0.48
C ASP A 562 -11.29 8.03 -1.39
N ASP A 563 -10.91 6.82 -0.99
CA ASP A 563 -11.36 5.57 -1.62
C ASP A 563 -11.18 4.38 -0.67
N THR A 564 -11.93 3.29 -0.83
CA THR A 564 -11.77 2.12 0.05
C THR A 564 -10.56 1.27 -0.34
N ILE A 565 -9.89 0.67 0.65
CA ILE A 565 -8.85 -0.34 0.38
C ILE A 565 -9.41 -1.62 -0.26
N TRP A 566 -10.73 -1.82 -0.22
CA TRP A 566 -11.39 -3.02 -0.74
C TRP A 566 -12.00 -2.88 -2.14
N ARG A 567 -11.60 -1.84 -2.88
CA ARG A 567 -12.10 -1.47 -4.22
C ARG A 567 -11.65 -2.40 -5.36
N THR A 568 -11.01 -3.51 -5.04
CA THR A 568 -10.52 -4.43 -6.08
C THR A 568 -11.69 -5.06 -6.84
N GLU A 569 -11.74 -4.84 -8.16
CA GLU A 569 -12.84 -5.26 -9.04
C GLU A 569 -12.56 -6.59 -9.76
N VAL A 570 -11.29 -6.88 -10.05
CA VAL A 570 -10.89 -8.07 -10.83
C VAL A 570 -11.22 -9.35 -10.05
N PRO A 571 -12.08 -10.26 -10.58
CA PRO A 571 -12.58 -11.42 -9.83
C PRO A 571 -11.48 -12.32 -9.25
N SER A 572 -10.45 -12.60 -10.04
CA SER A 572 -9.30 -13.43 -9.65
C SER A 572 -8.59 -12.86 -8.41
N ILE A 573 -8.37 -11.55 -8.39
CA ILE A 573 -7.70 -10.88 -7.27
C ILE A 573 -8.64 -10.71 -6.08
N ARG A 574 -9.91 -10.34 -6.31
CA ARG A 574 -10.92 -10.21 -5.26
C ARG A 574 -11.10 -11.53 -4.50
N ARG A 575 -11.01 -12.68 -5.18
CA ARG A 575 -11.05 -14.01 -4.58
C ARG A 575 -9.92 -14.24 -3.56
N ILE A 576 -8.72 -13.73 -3.85
CA ILE A 576 -7.57 -13.82 -2.93
C ILE A 576 -7.77 -12.83 -1.78
N LEU A 577 -7.93 -11.53 -2.06
CA LEU A 577 -7.89 -10.49 -1.03
C LEU A 577 -9.04 -10.59 -0.02
N ARG A 578 -10.22 -11.08 -0.44
CA ARG A 578 -11.39 -11.22 0.46
C ARG A 578 -11.49 -12.60 1.11
N SER A 579 -10.55 -13.51 0.84
CA SER A 579 -10.50 -14.82 1.50
C SER A 579 -10.00 -14.69 2.94
N ASN A 580 -10.60 -15.41 3.88
CA ASN A 580 -10.08 -15.48 5.25
C ASN A 580 -8.67 -16.10 5.33
N HIS A 581 -8.22 -16.84 4.31
CA HIS A 581 -6.88 -17.46 4.29
C HIS A 581 -5.77 -16.51 3.82
N PHE A 582 -6.06 -15.64 2.84
CA PHE A 582 -5.06 -14.75 2.25
C PHE A 582 -5.25 -13.27 2.61
N GLY A 583 -6.49 -12.85 2.89
CA GLY A 583 -6.84 -11.46 3.18
C GLY A 583 -6.04 -10.81 4.32
N PRO A 584 -5.69 -11.51 5.41
CA PRO A 584 -4.87 -10.89 6.45
C PRO A 584 -3.46 -10.50 5.96
N ARG A 585 -2.87 -11.22 5.00
CA ARG A 585 -1.57 -10.86 4.39
C ARG A 585 -1.65 -9.52 3.67
N PHE A 586 -2.74 -9.29 2.96
CA PHE A 586 -3.02 -8.01 2.29
C PHE A 586 -3.25 -6.87 3.27
N VAL A 587 -4.10 -7.05 4.28
CA VAL A 587 -4.36 -6.00 5.28
C VAL A 587 -3.10 -5.71 6.10
N SER A 588 -2.33 -6.74 6.45
CA SER A 588 -1.01 -6.61 7.10
C SER A 588 -0.02 -5.83 6.23
N ALA A 589 0.02 -6.09 4.91
CA ALA A 589 0.87 -5.33 3.99
C ALA A 589 0.46 -3.85 3.94
N ILE A 590 -0.84 -3.54 3.89
CA ILE A 590 -1.33 -2.15 3.97
C ILE A 590 -0.90 -1.52 5.30
N ASP A 591 -1.15 -2.19 6.42
CA ASP A 591 -0.87 -1.65 7.74
C ASP A 591 0.62 -1.34 7.92
N ARG A 592 1.48 -2.26 7.49
CA ARG A 592 2.94 -2.08 7.47
C ARG A 592 3.36 -0.91 6.60
N ILE A 593 2.85 -0.83 5.36
CA ILE A 593 3.18 0.26 4.44
C ILE A 593 2.76 1.61 5.01
N LEU A 594 1.56 1.72 5.60
CA LEU A 594 1.07 2.96 6.19
C LEU A 594 1.93 3.48 7.36
N HIS A 595 2.43 2.58 8.20
CA HIS A 595 3.18 2.92 9.40
C HIS A 595 4.68 3.10 9.13
N ASP A 596 5.24 2.32 8.20
CA ASP A 596 6.67 2.32 7.93
C ASP A 596 6.99 3.17 6.69
N GLN A 597 6.69 2.66 5.49
CA GLN A 597 7.18 3.25 4.24
C GLN A 597 6.39 4.50 3.81
N PHE A 598 5.13 4.63 4.18
CA PHE A 598 4.26 5.75 3.83
C PHE A 598 3.99 6.69 5.00
N SER A 599 4.80 6.62 6.07
CA SER A 599 4.70 7.56 7.19
C SER A 599 5.08 8.98 6.79
N GLU A 600 4.51 9.97 7.48
CA GLU A 600 4.80 11.40 7.21
C GLU A 600 6.31 11.70 7.30
N ALA A 601 6.99 11.16 8.32
CA ALA A 601 8.42 11.35 8.50
C ALA A 601 9.23 10.83 7.29
N VAL A 602 8.88 9.64 6.79
CA VAL A 602 9.56 9.05 5.63
C VAL A 602 9.24 9.83 4.36
N LEU A 603 7.98 10.15 4.09
CA LEU A 603 7.59 10.93 2.90
C LEU A 603 8.25 12.31 2.88
N ARG A 604 8.26 13.02 4.03
CA ARG A 604 8.93 14.32 4.16
C ARG A 604 10.43 14.20 3.88
N ALA A 605 11.09 13.15 4.40
CA ALA A 605 12.50 12.89 4.12
C ALA A 605 12.75 12.59 2.64
N ARG A 606 11.86 11.85 1.95
CA ARG A 606 11.98 11.59 0.51
C ARG A 606 11.78 12.86 -0.31
N PHE A 607 10.72 13.65 -0.07
CA PHE A 607 10.47 14.88 -0.81
C PHE A 607 11.51 15.98 -0.55
N ALA A 608 12.18 15.96 0.60
CA ALA A 608 13.33 16.84 0.87
C ALA A 608 14.52 16.57 -0.06
N THR A 609 14.63 15.38 -0.68
CA THR A 609 15.67 15.08 -1.67
C THR A 609 15.41 15.70 -3.05
N LEU A 610 14.18 16.17 -3.31
CA LEU A 610 13.83 16.80 -4.57
C LEU A 610 14.37 18.25 -4.60
N PRO A 611 15.16 18.63 -5.61
CA PRO A 611 15.68 19.98 -5.71
C PRO A 611 14.55 20.97 -6.02
N ALA A 612 14.71 22.22 -5.57
CA ALA A 612 13.69 23.27 -5.74
C ALA A 612 13.34 23.56 -7.21
N GLU A 613 14.27 23.30 -8.13
CA GLU A 613 14.04 23.42 -9.58
C GLU A 613 13.07 22.36 -10.13
N ALA A 614 12.97 21.19 -9.48
CA ALA A 614 12.05 20.13 -9.85
C ALA A 614 10.65 20.33 -9.24
N ALA A 615 10.61 20.67 -7.95
CA ALA A 615 9.38 20.80 -7.17
C ALA A 615 9.47 21.97 -6.17
N SER A 616 8.46 22.85 -6.18
CA SER A 616 8.35 23.92 -5.18
C SER A 616 8.01 23.34 -3.80
N GLU A 617 8.39 24.03 -2.72
CA GLU A 617 8.03 23.60 -1.36
C GLU A 617 6.51 23.54 -1.16
N GLY A 618 5.75 24.47 -1.75
CA GLY A 618 4.28 24.42 -1.71
C GLY A 618 3.71 23.15 -2.32
N PHE A 619 4.21 22.73 -3.49
CA PHE A 619 3.77 21.50 -4.13
C PHE A 619 4.14 20.24 -3.33
N LYS A 620 5.30 20.23 -2.65
CA LYS A 620 5.68 19.13 -1.76
C LYS A 620 4.75 19.03 -0.55
N GLU A 621 4.38 20.16 0.06
CA GLU A 621 3.43 20.18 1.19
C GLU A 621 2.02 19.75 0.75
N GLU A 622 1.57 20.08 -0.46
CA GLU A 622 0.31 19.58 -1.03
C GLU A 622 0.29 18.05 -1.11
N LEU A 623 1.37 17.43 -1.60
CA LEU A 623 1.48 15.97 -1.66
C LEU A 623 1.53 15.32 -0.26
N LEU A 624 2.19 15.97 0.70
CA LEU A 624 2.25 15.50 2.09
C LEU A 624 0.87 15.57 2.77
N ALA A 625 0.12 16.66 2.55
CA ALA A 625 -1.22 16.82 3.09
C ALA A 625 -2.17 15.74 2.55
N LEU A 626 -2.13 15.50 1.22
CA LEU A 626 -2.91 14.44 0.60
C LEU A 626 -2.56 13.05 1.15
N ALA A 627 -1.26 12.77 1.34
CA ALA A 627 -0.81 11.52 1.93
C ALA A 627 -1.28 11.37 3.40
N ALA A 628 -1.25 12.44 4.19
CA ALA A 628 -1.70 12.43 5.57
C ALA A 628 -3.21 12.14 5.69
N GLU A 629 -4.02 12.75 4.82
CA GLU A 629 -5.45 12.47 4.71
C GLU A 629 -5.68 11.00 4.30
N ARG A 630 -4.98 10.53 3.27
CA ARG A 630 -5.08 9.14 2.81
C ARG A 630 -4.74 8.14 3.90
N ARG A 631 -3.69 8.38 4.68
CA ARG A 631 -3.31 7.52 5.81
C ARG A 631 -4.41 7.45 6.86
N THR A 632 -5.02 8.58 7.18
CA THR A 632 -6.12 8.66 8.15
C THR A 632 -7.31 7.83 7.66
N ASN A 633 -7.71 8.02 6.41
CA ASN A 633 -8.81 7.27 5.79
C ASN A 633 -8.58 5.77 5.79
N VAL A 634 -7.39 5.31 5.37
CA VAL A 634 -7.08 3.88 5.32
C VAL A 634 -6.96 3.28 6.72
N ALA A 635 -6.35 3.99 7.67
CA ALA A 635 -6.19 3.49 9.04
C ALA A 635 -7.55 3.20 9.71
N CYS A 636 -8.56 4.02 9.42
CA CYS A 636 -9.94 3.82 9.87
C CYS A 636 -10.58 2.56 9.30
N GLU A 637 -10.26 2.15 8.07
CA GLU A 637 -10.85 0.95 7.45
C GLU A 637 -10.31 -0.38 8.03
N ILE A 638 -9.26 -0.34 8.87
CA ILE A 638 -8.59 -1.52 9.44
C ILE A 638 -8.91 -1.70 10.92
N SER A 639 -9.57 -2.81 11.24
CA SER A 639 -9.77 -3.31 12.61
C SER A 639 -8.51 -3.94 13.17
N ARG A 640 -8.12 -3.56 14.39
CA ARG A 640 -6.94 -4.11 15.11
C ARG A 640 -7.30 -4.67 16.49
N GLU A 641 -8.59 -4.78 16.79
CA GLU A 641 -9.07 -5.21 18.10
C GLU A 641 -10.03 -6.39 17.96
N LEU A 642 -9.88 -7.36 18.85
CA LEU A 642 -10.86 -8.40 19.08
C LEU A 642 -11.91 -7.84 20.06
N THR A 643 -13.19 -7.91 19.68
CA THR A 643 -14.30 -7.51 20.54
C THR A 643 -15.42 -8.53 20.46
N TRP A 644 -16.34 -8.54 21.43
CA TRP A 644 -17.57 -9.32 21.36
C TRP A 644 -18.72 -8.59 22.04
N GLN A 645 -19.92 -8.78 21.52
CA GLN A 645 -21.15 -8.32 22.15
C GLN A 645 -22.27 -9.28 21.76
N PRO A 646 -23.34 -9.38 22.56
CA PRO A 646 -24.57 -9.99 22.10
C PRO A 646 -25.03 -9.35 20.79
N ALA A 647 -25.60 -10.18 19.92
CA ALA A 647 -26.43 -9.78 18.82
C ALA A 647 -27.35 -8.68 19.29
N PRO A 648 -27.21 -7.50 18.71
CA PRO A 648 -27.63 -6.37 19.46
C PRO A 648 -29.17 -6.37 19.44
N HIS A 649 -29.82 -5.76 20.42
CA HIS A 649 -30.48 -4.51 20.06
C HIS A 649 -29.41 -3.58 19.52
N PRO A 650 -29.04 -3.60 18.22
CA PRO A 650 -28.24 -2.48 17.74
C PRO A 650 -29.13 -1.30 17.99
N ARG A 651 -28.53 -0.18 18.37
CA ARG A 651 -29.22 1.09 18.22
C ARG A 651 -29.35 1.31 16.71
N TRP A 652 -30.32 0.62 16.12
CA TRP A 652 -30.88 0.85 14.81
C TRP A 652 -31.65 2.15 14.96
N ASN A 653 -30.96 3.26 14.79
CA ASN A 653 -31.64 4.54 14.71
C ASN A 653 -31.94 4.80 13.25
N VAL A 654 -33.21 5.03 12.94
CA VAL A 654 -33.59 5.47 11.62
C VAL A 654 -33.00 6.86 11.40
N VAL A 655 -32.10 6.97 10.43
CA VAL A 655 -31.46 8.24 10.03
C VAL A 655 -32.28 8.92 8.94
N ALA A 656 -32.83 8.13 8.02
CA ALA A 656 -33.76 8.57 7.00
C ALA A 656 -34.69 7.42 6.58
N ASN A 657 -35.96 7.73 6.29
CA ASN A 657 -36.96 6.73 5.90
C ASN A 657 -38.04 7.34 4.98
N GLU A 658 -39.08 6.55 4.72
CA GLU A 658 -40.25 6.92 3.91
C GLU A 658 -41.11 8.05 4.50
N ASN A 659 -40.98 8.35 5.80
CA ASN A 659 -41.78 9.37 6.48
C ASN A 659 -41.32 10.80 6.17
N GLN A 660 -40.12 10.97 5.59
CA GLN A 660 -39.63 12.26 5.09
C GLN A 660 -39.69 12.33 3.56
N PRO A 661 -39.95 13.51 2.98
CA PRO A 661 -39.95 13.65 1.52
C PRO A 661 -38.51 13.61 1.00
N TRP A 662 -38.30 12.88 -0.08
CA TRP A 662 -37.03 12.80 -0.80
C TRP A 662 -37.07 13.68 -2.04
N ARG A 663 -35.94 14.31 -2.37
CA ARG A 663 -35.78 15.03 -3.64
C ARG A 663 -35.53 14.00 -4.73
N PHE A 664 -36.23 14.10 -5.85
CA PHE A 664 -36.04 13.17 -6.95
C PHE A 664 -36.07 13.84 -8.31
N TYR A 665 -35.36 13.22 -9.25
CA TYR A 665 -35.21 13.67 -10.63
C TYR A 665 -35.43 12.49 -11.59
N ARG A 666 -36.28 12.69 -12.58
CA ARG A 666 -36.55 11.70 -13.62
C ARG A 666 -35.46 11.77 -14.68
N GLY A 667 -34.85 10.63 -15.02
CA GLY A 667 -33.76 10.57 -15.98
C GLY A 667 -34.21 10.74 -17.43
N PHE A 668 -34.70 11.92 -17.80
CA PHE A 668 -34.84 12.34 -19.19
C PHE A 668 -33.52 12.89 -19.77
N GLN A 669 -32.62 13.28 -18.88
CA GLN A 669 -31.28 13.80 -19.14
C GLN A 669 -30.44 13.65 -17.85
N GLU A 670 -29.17 14.02 -17.91
CA GLU A 670 -28.31 14.04 -16.73
C GLU A 670 -28.72 15.12 -15.72
N PRO A 671 -28.66 14.84 -14.40
CA PRO A 671 -28.95 15.85 -13.40
C PRO A 671 -27.87 16.92 -13.25
N ALA A 672 -26.62 16.65 -13.64
CA ALA A 672 -25.48 17.55 -13.48
C ALA A 672 -24.49 17.46 -14.67
N ASP A 673 -24.86 17.91 -15.88
CA ASP A 673 -23.97 18.01 -17.05
C ASP A 673 -23.02 16.81 -17.31
N GLY A 674 -23.45 15.59 -16.98
CA GLY A 674 -22.64 14.36 -17.13
C GLY A 674 -21.59 14.13 -16.03
N THR A 675 -21.69 14.81 -14.89
CA THR A 675 -20.87 14.62 -13.69
C THR A 675 -21.67 13.99 -12.55
N ARG A 676 -20.98 13.62 -11.47
CA ARG A 676 -21.60 13.12 -10.25
C ARG A 676 -21.90 14.21 -9.23
N ASP A 677 -21.78 15.49 -9.60
CA ASP A 677 -21.86 16.58 -8.63
C ASP A 677 -23.20 16.60 -7.89
N TRP A 678 -24.27 16.09 -8.52
CA TRP A 678 -25.59 15.92 -7.88
C TRP A 678 -25.60 15.06 -6.62
N THR A 679 -24.57 14.23 -6.41
CA THR A 679 -24.43 13.39 -5.23
C THR A 679 -23.77 14.10 -4.03
N LEU A 680 -23.17 15.28 -4.25
CA LEU A 680 -22.49 16.06 -3.22
C LEU A 680 -23.48 16.85 -2.35
N PRO A 681 -23.17 17.15 -1.07
CA PRO A 681 -24.03 17.99 -0.23
C PRO A 681 -24.27 19.39 -0.79
N ALA A 682 -23.27 19.98 -1.46
CA ALA A 682 -23.32 21.33 -1.98
C ALA A 682 -24.16 21.51 -3.26
N PHE A 683 -24.66 20.43 -3.88
CA PHE A 683 -25.46 20.54 -5.11
C PHE A 683 -26.84 21.16 -4.84
N ASP A 684 -27.24 22.10 -5.70
CA ASP A 684 -28.55 22.75 -5.64
C ASP A 684 -29.62 21.89 -6.33
N ASP A 685 -30.42 21.16 -5.54
CA ASP A 685 -31.59 20.41 -6.01
C ASP A 685 -32.92 21.13 -5.74
N SER A 686 -32.90 22.45 -5.53
CA SER A 686 -34.13 23.21 -5.26
C SER A 686 -35.20 23.04 -6.34
N ASN A 687 -34.77 22.79 -7.59
CA ASN A 687 -35.63 22.54 -8.74
C ASN A 687 -36.07 21.07 -8.90
N TRP A 688 -35.61 20.14 -8.07
CA TRP A 688 -36.03 18.74 -8.09
C TRP A 688 -37.39 18.56 -7.42
N GLU A 689 -38.14 17.55 -7.84
CA GLU A 689 -39.44 17.24 -7.27
C GLU A 689 -39.31 16.62 -5.88
N LEU A 690 -40.36 16.73 -5.06
CA LEU A 690 -40.45 16.09 -3.75
C LEU A 690 -41.45 14.94 -3.81
N GLY A 691 -41.08 13.79 -3.25
CA GLY A 691 -41.93 12.62 -3.17
C GLY A 691 -41.60 11.77 -1.94
N HIS A 692 -42.52 10.90 -1.54
CA HIS A 692 -42.28 9.91 -0.50
C HIS A 692 -42.01 8.54 -1.12
N ALA A 693 -41.12 7.76 -0.51
CA ALA A 693 -40.97 6.35 -0.84
C ALA A 693 -42.22 5.57 -0.39
N PRO A 694 -42.57 4.44 -1.04
CA PRO A 694 -41.94 3.87 -2.23
C PRO A 694 -42.22 4.68 -3.52
N PHE A 695 -41.25 4.72 -4.44
CA PHE A 695 -41.38 5.28 -5.80
C PHE A 695 -41.61 4.17 -6.81
N GLY A 696 -42.60 4.28 -7.72
CA GLY A 696 -42.80 3.22 -8.72
C GLY A 696 -44.06 3.32 -9.57
N THR A 697 -44.35 2.26 -10.33
CA THR A 697 -45.46 2.19 -11.32
C THR A 697 -46.65 1.31 -10.87
N GLY A 698 -46.62 0.77 -9.64
CA GLY A 698 -47.61 -0.17 -9.10
C GLY A 698 -48.68 0.45 -8.20
N ALA A 699 -49.67 -0.35 -7.77
CA ALA A 699 -50.84 0.11 -7.00
C ALA A 699 -50.57 0.41 -5.50
N GLN A 700 -49.34 0.23 -5.02
CA GLN A 700 -48.93 0.42 -3.62
C GLN A 700 -47.60 1.21 -3.54
N VAL A 701 -47.57 2.38 -4.17
CA VAL A 701 -46.43 3.31 -4.11
C VAL A 701 -46.92 4.66 -3.60
N ALA A 702 -46.11 5.35 -2.80
CA ALA A 702 -46.44 6.68 -2.30
C ALA A 702 -46.21 7.75 -3.37
N THR A 703 -45.14 7.59 -4.17
CA THR A 703 -44.89 8.45 -5.34
C THR A 703 -45.07 7.65 -6.64
N PRO A 704 -46.22 7.77 -7.31
CA PRO A 704 -46.47 7.08 -8.56
C PRO A 704 -45.71 7.73 -9.73
N LEU A 705 -45.09 6.91 -10.56
CA LEU A 705 -44.34 7.27 -11.78
C LEU A 705 -44.99 6.65 -13.03
N PRO A 706 -46.29 6.91 -13.31
CA PRO A 706 -47.02 6.26 -14.40
C PRO A 706 -46.45 6.60 -15.78
N ASP A 707 -45.68 7.68 -15.87
CA ASP A 707 -44.99 8.18 -17.04
C ASP A 707 -43.66 7.45 -17.31
N MET A 708 -43.14 6.62 -16.41
CA MET A 708 -41.83 5.97 -16.61
C MET A 708 -41.81 4.93 -17.75
N PRO A 709 -42.78 3.98 -17.86
CA PRO A 709 -42.75 2.96 -18.90
C PRO A 709 -42.76 3.57 -20.32
N GLY A 710 -41.71 3.29 -21.09
CA GLY A 710 -41.58 3.77 -22.46
C GLY A 710 -40.90 5.14 -22.63
N ASN A 711 -40.65 5.89 -21.54
CA ASN A 711 -40.10 7.25 -21.62
C ASN A 711 -38.67 7.38 -21.07
N TYR A 712 -38.38 6.84 -19.88
CA TYR A 712 -37.05 6.87 -19.26
C TYR A 712 -36.75 5.59 -18.46
N VAL A 713 -35.46 5.31 -18.20
CA VAL A 713 -35.02 4.10 -17.49
C VAL A 713 -34.53 4.36 -16.08
N SER A 714 -34.25 5.61 -15.69
CA SER A 714 -33.56 5.93 -14.44
C SER A 714 -34.33 6.92 -13.56
N LEU A 715 -34.14 6.76 -12.25
CA LEU A 715 -34.61 7.67 -11.21
C LEU A 715 -33.43 8.03 -10.30
N TYR A 716 -33.26 9.33 -10.06
CA TYR A 716 -32.25 9.86 -9.15
C TYR A 716 -32.94 10.40 -7.92
N VAL A 717 -32.38 10.10 -6.75
CA VAL A 717 -32.94 10.49 -5.45
C VAL A 717 -31.84 11.07 -4.57
N ARG A 718 -32.14 12.15 -3.85
CA ARG A 718 -31.32 12.72 -2.79
C ARG A 718 -32.10 12.75 -1.48
N ILE A 719 -31.48 12.21 -0.43
CA ILE A 719 -32.08 12.01 0.88
C ILE A 719 -31.19 12.73 1.91
N PRO A 720 -31.60 13.90 2.41
CA PRO A 720 -30.83 14.62 3.41
C PRO A 720 -31.01 13.97 4.79
N PHE A 721 -29.94 14.00 5.58
CA PHE A 721 -29.97 13.64 6.99
C PHE A 721 -28.92 14.45 7.78
N GLN A 722 -29.10 14.52 9.10
CA GLN A 722 -28.20 15.26 9.99
C GLN A 722 -27.22 14.31 10.68
N ARG A 723 -25.97 14.74 10.87
CA ARG A 723 -24.91 13.95 11.51
C ARG A 723 -25.26 13.54 12.94
N GLU A 724 -25.95 14.41 13.67
CA GLU A 724 -26.35 14.20 15.07
C GLU A 724 -27.24 12.96 15.25
N ALA A 725 -28.03 12.61 14.23
CA ALA A 725 -28.87 11.40 14.22
C ALA A 725 -28.02 10.11 14.23
N LEU A 726 -26.78 10.17 13.72
CA LEU A 726 -25.80 9.09 13.79
C LEU A 726 -25.06 9.09 15.14
N GLU A 727 -24.59 10.25 15.59
CA GLU A 727 -23.77 10.35 16.81
C GLU A 727 -24.51 9.86 18.06
N ALA A 728 -25.82 10.13 18.15
CA ALA A 728 -26.67 9.60 19.22
C ALA A 728 -26.83 8.07 19.20
N ALA A 729 -26.56 7.43 18.06
CA ALA A 729 -26.79 6.00 17.83
C ALA A 729 -25.53 5.13 17.99
N CYS A 730 -24.35 5.69 17.69
CA CYS A 730 -23.23 4.89 17.18
C CYS A 730 -21.86 5.09 17.84
N GLY A 731 -21.63 6.20 18.54
CA GLY A 731 -20.29 6.57 19.00
C GLY A 731 -19.25 6.62 17.86
N SER A 732 -17.96 6.53 18.21
CA SER A 732 -16.83 6.63 17.28
C SER A 732 -16.61 5.40 16.39
N GLY A 733 -17.39 4.32 16.53
CA GLY A 733 -17.19 3.04 15.82
C GLY A 733 -18.39 2.51 15.02
N GLY A 734 -19.53 3.20 15.00
CA GLY A 734 -20.70 2.74 14.24
C GLY A 734 -20.65 3.07 12.73
N GLY A 735 -21.73 2.80 12.02
CA GLY A 735 -21.82 3.05 10.58
C GLY A 735 -23.24 3.24 10.06
N LEU A 736 -23.39 3.17 8.74
CA LEU A 736 -24.67 3.28 8.04
C LEU A 736 -25.04 1.94 7.38
N VAL A 737 -26.33 1.64 7.34
CA VAL A 737 -26.91 0.54 6.56
C VAL A 737 -28.07 1.09 5.75
N TRP A 738 -27.96 1.07 4.43
CA TRP A 738 -29.08 1.32 3.54
C TRP A 738 -29.78 0.01 3.22
N ARG A 739 -30.98 -0.17 3.78
CA ARG A 739 -31.83 -1.32 3.55
C ARG A 739 -32.87 -0.95 2.51
N THR A 740 -32.91 -1.65 1.38
CA THR A 740 -33.68 -1.21 0.22
C THR A 740 -34.35 -2.34 -0.53
N PHE A 741 -35.51 -2.01 -1.12
CA PHE A 741 -36.15 -2.78 -2.18
C PHE A 741 -36.06 -1.97 -3.47
N PHE A 742 -35.49 -2.55 -4.51
CA PHE A 742 -35.45 -1.92 -5.82
C PHE A 742 -35.55 -2.94 -6.94
N ARG A 743 -35.84 -2.47 -8.15
CA ARG A 743 -35.91 -3.32 -9.34
C ARG A 743 -34.73 -3.10 -10.27
N ASP A 744 -34.19 -4.20 -10.78
CA ASP A 744 -33.11 -4.27 -11.77
C ASP A 744 -31.74 -3.76 -11.28
N GLY A 745 -31.46 -2.45 -11.23
CA GLY A 745 -30.12 -1.93 -10.88
C GLY A 745 -30.11 -0.66 -10.04
N CYS A 746 -29.10 -0.50 -9.18
CA CYS A 746 -28.99 0.62 -8.23
C CYS A 746 -27.52 1.00 -7.97
N ILE A 747 -27.27 2.27 -7.67
CA ILE A 747 -25.99 2.84 -7.22
C ILE A 747 -26.27 3.78 -6.04
N LEU A 748 -25.40 3.75 -5.03
CA LEU A 748 -25.56 4.44 -3.76
C LEU A 748 -24.34 5.29 -3.44
N PHE A 749 -24.58 6.54 -3.09
CA PHE A 749 -23.56 7.52 -2.76
C PHE A 749 -23.84 8.15 -1.39
N LEU A 750 -22.79 8.36 -0.59
CA LEU A 750 -22.82 9.19 0.60
C LEU A 750 -21.91 10.40 0.37
N ASN A 751 -22.49 11.60 0.36
CA ASN A 751 -21.76 12.86 0.19
C ASN A 751 -20.79 12.88 -1.01
N GLY A 752 -21.18 12.27 -2.13
CA GLY A 752 -20.31 12.12 -3.31
C GLY A 752 -19.59 10.78 -3.43
N ARG A 753 -19.40 10.04 -2.32
CA ARG A 753 -18.68 8.76 -2.31
C ARG A 753 -19.62 7.60 -2.60
N GLU A 754 -19.37 6.88 -3.69
CA GLU A 754 -20.05 5.62 -3.97
C GLU A 754 -19.69 4.58 -2.89
N PHE A 755 -20.69 3.91 -2.32
CA PHE A 755 -20.46 2.85 -1.32
C PHE A 755 -21.23 1.56 -1.60
N GLY A 756 -22.07 1.54 -2.63
CA GLY A 756 -22.85 0.38 -2.98
C GLY A 756 -23.35 0.44 -4.42
N ARG A 757 -23.31 -0.69 -5.10
CA ARG A 757 -23.81 -0.84 -6.47
C ARG A 757 -24.33 -2.25 -6.67
N LEU A 758 -25.40 -2.40 -7.46
CA LEU A 758 -25.83 -3.68 -7.98
C LEU A 758 -26.32 -3.53 -9.41
N ASN A 759 -25.90 -4.44 -10.29
CA ASN A 759 -26.34 -4.54 -11.69
C ASN A 759 -26.09 -3.29 -12.56
N MET A 760 -25.16 -2.39 -12.20
CA MET A 760 -24.89 -1.13 -12.92
C MET A 760 -23.47 -1.00 -13.48
N GLY A 761 -22.78 -2.11 -13.76
CA GLY A 761 -21.39 -2.09 -14.25
C GLY A 761 -20.38 -2.00 -13.11
N SER A 762 -19.14 -1.65 -13.44
CA SER A 762 -18.03 -1.62 -12.48
C SER A 762 -18.18 -0.51 -11.44
N ASP A 763 -17.69 -0.75 -10.23
CA ASP A 763 -17.73 0.21 -9.12
C ASP A 763 -17.02 1.52 -9.52
N GLY A 764 -17.62 2.65 -9.16
CA GLY A 764 -17.07 3.95 -9.50
C GLY A 764 -17.08 4.33 -10.98
N SER A 765 -17.59 3.50 -11.91
CA SER A 765 -17.79 3.88 -13.33
C SER A 765 -18.98 4.84 -13.49
N PHE A 766 -18.83 5.91 -14.28
CA PHE A 766 -19.92 6.83 -14.56
C PHE A 766 -21.03 6.10 -15.33
N VAL A 767 -22.27 6.28 -14.89
CA VAL A 767 -23.44 5.62 -15.48
C VAL A 767 -24.38 6.70 -15.99
N PRO A 768 -24.52 6.84 -17.31
CA PRO A 768 -25.39 7.85 -17.89
C PRO A 768 -26.86 7.51 -17.66
N PHE A 769 -27.71 8.52 -17.70
CA PHE A 769 -29.15 8.43 -17.40
C PHE A 769 -29.91 7.41 -18.24
N ASP A 770 -29.45 7.13 -19.46
CA ASP A 770 -30.08 6.21 -20.41
C ASP A 770 -29.49 4.79 -20.40
N GLN A 771 -28.45 4.55 -19.61
CA GLN A 771 -27.89 3.21 -19.43
C GLN A 771 -28.93 2.28 -18.79
N ARG A 772 -29.01 1.04 -19.28
CA ARG A 772 -29.88 0.01 -18.71
C ARG A 772 -29.13 -0.79 -17.66
N ALA A 773 -29.87 -1.32 -16.68
CA ALA A 773 -29.32 -2.30 -15.75
C ALA A 773 -28.81 -3.55 -16.51
N LEU A 774 -27.67 -4.08 -16.08
CA LEU A 774 -26.98 -5.22 -16.70
C LEU A 774 -27.56 -6.57 -16.26
N GLY A 775 -28.30 -6.59 -15.15
CA GLY A 775 -28.92 -7.77 -14.56
C GLY A 775 -30.32 -7.46 -14.03
N ALA A 776 -31.06 -8.50 -13.68
CA ALA A 776 -32.37 -8.38 -13.06
C ALA A 776 -32.26 -8.46 -11.53
N HIS A 777 -33.06 -7.66 -10.83
CA HIS A 777 -33.24 -7.71 -9.38
C HIS A 777 -34.74 -7.67 -9.06
N ALA A 778 -35.19 -8.57 -8.19
CA ALA A 778 -36.60 -8.75 -7.89
C ALA A 778 -37.09 -7.72 -6.87
N ILE A 779 -38.33 -7.23 -7.03
CA ILE A 779 -38.93 -6.18 -6.18
C ILE A 779 -39.17 -6.61 -4.74
N ASP A 780 -39.27 -7.92 -4.49
CA ASP A 780 -39.52 -8.55 -3.19
C ASP A 780 -38.22 -9.01 -2.51
N LYS A 781 -37.07 -8.82 -3.17
CA LYS A 781 -35.76 -9.09 -2.58
C LYS A 781 -35.24 -7.84 -1.88
N GLN A 782 -34.96 -7.97 -0.59
CA GLN A 782 -34.32 -6.92 0.20
C GLN A 782 -32.80 -6.99 0.01
N GLU A 783 -32.15 -5.83 -0.11
CA GLU A 783 -30.70 -5.70 -0.08
C GLU A 783 -30.28 -4.76 1.06
N ASP A 784 -29.18 -5.12 1.73
CA ASP A 784 -28.56 -4.32 2.78
C ASP A 784 -27.18 -3.85 2.28
N PHE A 785 -27.01 -2.55 2.09
CA PHE A 785 -25.73 -1.93 1.76
C PHE A 785 -25.11 -1.33 3.03
N VAL A 786 -24.00 -1.91 3.46
CA VAL A 786 -23.36 -1.59 4.74
C VAL A 786 -22.15 -0.70 4.50
N LEU A 787 -22.11 0.46 5.16
CA LEU A 787 -21.00 1.42 5.11
C LEU A 787 -20.37 1.59 6.49
N ARG A 788 -19.14 1.09 6.67
CA ARG A 788 -18.41 1.08 7.94
C ARG A 788 -16.88 1.13 7.72
N PRO A 789 -16.13 1.91 8.54
CA PRO A 789 -16.62 3.04 9.34
C PRO A 789 -17.05 4.20 8.43
N VAL A 790 -17.91 5.08 8.94
CA VAL A 790 -18.53 6.16 8.14
C VAL A 790 -18.18 7.55 8.65
N GLN A 791 -17.56 7.65 9.83
CA GLN A 791 -17.34 8.90 10.55
C GLN A 791 -16.54 9.93 9.74
N HIS A 792 -15.52 9.47 9.00
CA HIS A 792 -14.69 10.33 8.14
C HIS A 792 -15.38 10.78 6.86
N LEU A 793 -16.49 10.14 6.48
CA LEU A 793 -17.29 10.50 5.31
C LEU A 793 -18.38 11.51 5.60
N LEU A 794 -18.61 11.80 6.88
CA LEU A 794 -19.66 12.70 7.32
C LEU A 794 -19.12 14.10 7.52
N GLN A 795 -19.94 15.06 7.12
CA GLN A 795 -19.70 16.48 7.32
C GLN A 795 -20.53 16.95 8.50
N ASP A 796 -20.07 18.01 9.16
CA ASP A 796 -20.87 18.70 10.18
C ASP A 796 -22.12 19.28 9.52
N GLY A 797 -23.29 19.03 10.13
CA GLY A 797 -24.59 19.42 9.58
C GLY A 797 -25.19 18.42 8.58
N THR A 798 -25.59 18.92 7.40
CA THR A 798 -26.41 18.15 6.44
C THR A 798 -25.55 17.24 5.57
N ASN A 799 -25.90 15.96 5.57
CA ASN A 799 -25.31 14.91 4.74
C ASN A 799 -26.35 14.41 3.74
N ILE A 800 -25.90 13.90 2.59
CA ILE A 800 -26.77 13.43 1.49
C ILE A 800 -26.48 11.96 1.22
N LEU A 801 -27.51 11.13 1.36
CA LEU A 801 -27.57 9.83 0.70
C LEU A 801 -28.20 10.03 -0.69
N ALA A 802 -27.45 9.73 -1.74
CA ALA A 802 -27.89 9.80 -3.12
C ALA A 802 -28.04 8.40 -3.72
N VAL A 803 -29.13 8.18 -4.46
CA VAL A 803 -29.47 6.88 -5.06
C VAL A 803 -29.78 7.05 -6.53
N GLN A 804 -29.15 6.24 -7.37
CA GLN A 804 -29.39 6.19 -8.82
C GLN A 804 -29.92 4.78 -9.17
N CYS A 805 -31.19 4.66 -9.55
CA CYS A 805 -31.85 3.38 -9.79
C CYS A 805 -32.32 3.26 -11.24
N HIS A 806 -32.07 2.12 -11.89
CA HIS A 806 -32.27 1.92 -13.33
C HIS A 806 -33.03 0.64 -13.64
N LYS A 807 -33.82 0.68 -14.71
CA LYS A 807 -34.52 -0.48 -15.29
C LYS A 807 -33.65 -1.20 -16.30
N GLN A 808 -33.86 -2.51 -16.43
CA GLN A 808 -33.23 -3.31 -17.49
C GLN A 808 -33.84 -3.00 -18.87
N TRP A 809 -35.13 -2.66 -18.93
CA TRP A 809 -35.84 -2.38 -20.18
C TRP A 809 -36.70 -1.11 -20.09
N LEU A 810 -36.60 -0.24 -21.10
CA LEU A 810 -37.38 1.00 -21.22
C LEU A 810 -38.89 0.76 -21.07
N THR A 811 -39.39 -0.29 -21.74
CA THR A 811 -40.82 -0.65 -21.77
C THR A 811 -41.26 -1.54 -20.61
N ALA A 812 -40.39 -1.87 -19.65
CA ALA A 812 -40.80 -2.73 -18.54
C ALA A 812 -41.95 -2.08 -17.74
N PRO A 813 -43.02 -2.83 -17.40
CA PRO A 813 -44.21 -2.25 -16.77
C PRO A 813 -43.99 -1.88 -15.30
N THR A 814 -42.99 -2.48 -14.64
CA THR A 814 -42.77 -2.35 -13.19
C THR A 814 -41.44 -1.66 -12.87
N PHE A 815 -41.49 -0.76 -11.89
CA PHE A 815 -40.36 -0.13 -11.22
C PHE A 815 -40.69 0.04 -9.73
N LEU A 816 -39.68 -0.11 -8.88
CA LEU A 816 -39.77 0.14 -7.45
C LEU A 816 -38.43 0.70 -6.97
N LEU A 817 -38.48 1.71 -6.12
CA LEU A 817 -37.39 2.11 -5.24
C LEU A 817 -37.99 2.46 -3.87
N ASP A 818 -37.54 1.75 -2.85
CA ASP A 818 -37.90 1.94 -1.45
C ASP A 818 -36.68 1.70 -0.57
N GLY A 819 -36.61 2.33 0.59
CA GLY A 819 -35.51 2.07 1.51
C GLY A 819 -35.47 2.92 2.76
N ILE A 820 -34.72 2.41 3.73
CA ILE A 820 -34.51 3.02 5.04
C ILE A 820 -33.01 3.08 5.31
N LEU A 821 -32.52 4.27 5.65
CA LEU A 821 -31.15 4.48 6.10
C LEU A 821 -31.12 4.33 7.62
N TRP A 822 -30.32 3.37 8.07
CA TRP A 822 -30.11 3.11 9.47
C TRP A 822 -28.71 3.49 9.91
N ALA A 823 -28.61 4.13 11.05
CA ALA A 823 -27.41 4.16 11.86
C ALA A 823 -27.32 2.85 12.63
N ILE A 824 -26.14 2.25 12.71
CA ILE A 824 -25.88 1.11 13.61
C ILE A 824 -24.63 1.32 14.45
N GLY A 825 -24.83 1.36 15.76
CA GLY A 825 -23.77 1.39 16.74
C GLY A 825 -23.35 -0.01 17.13
N PHE A 826 -22.05 -0.20 17.29
CA PHE A 826 -21.52 -1.21 18.18
C PHE A 826 -21.08 -0.46 19.42
N ASP A 827 -21.66 -0.79 20.56
CA ASP A 827 -21.11 -0.30 21.82
C ASP A 827 -19.67 -0.81 21.90
N LYS A 828 -18.78 0.00 22.47
CA LYS A 828 -17.45 -0.49 22.78
C LYS A 828 -17.69 -1.69 23.70
N ALA A 829 -17.20 -2.86 23.32
CA ALA A 829 -17.35 -4.01 24.18
C ALA A 829 -16.36 -3.87 25.33
N SER A 830 -16.79 -3.41 26.51
CA SER A 830 -16.05 -3.72 27.72
C SER A 830 -16.21 -5.22 28.00
N PRO A 831 -15.14 -6.02 27.92
CA PRO A 831 -15.18 -7.48 28.12
C PRO A 831 -15.65 -7.89 29.52
N ASN A 832 -15.68 -6.95 30.47
CA ASN A 832 -15.67 -7.26 31.89
C ASN A 832 -16.98 -6.94 32.61
N THR A 833 -18.08 -6.73 31.88
CA THR A 833 -19.37 -6.46 32.51
C THR A 833 -20.40 -7.56 32.26
N PRO A 834 -21.04 -8.09 33.32
CA PRO A 834 -22.20 -8.94 33.21
C PRO A 834 -23.38 -8.35 32.45
N ILE A 835 -24.04 -9.18 31.65
CA ILE A 835 -25.28 -8.82 30.94
C ILE A 835 -26.42 -9.73 31.41
N LEU A 836 -27.58 -9.16 31.74
CA LEU A 836 -28.81 -9.91 31.99
C LEU A 836 -29.47 -10.30 30.65
N HIS A 837 -29.69 -11.59 30.44
CA HIS A 837 -30.49 -12.10 29.33
C HIS A 837 -31.76 -12.79 29.86
N THR A 838 -32.93 -12.20 29.56
CA THR A 838 -34.23 -12.73 29.97
C THR A 838 -34.98 -13.32 28.78
N GLY A 839 -35.63 -14.47 28.99
CA GLY A 839 -36.48 -15.08 27.96
C GLY A 839 -36.30 -16.61 27.87
N PRO A 840 -37.24 -17.30 27.19
CA PRO A 840 -37.21 -18.75 27.00
C PRO A 840 -36.07 -19.23 26.08
N GLU A 841 -35.45 -18.32 25.33
CA GLU A 841 -34.42 -18.64 24.35
C GLU A 841 -33.08 -18.92 25.02
N THR A 842 -32.56 -20.13 24.81
CA THR A 842 -31.22 -20.54 25.31
C THR A 842 -30.12 -20.28 24.30
N ALA A 843 -30.43 -19.71 23.13
CA ALA A 843 -29.47 -19.47 22.06
C ALA A 843 -29.33 -17.96 21.84
N LEU A 844 -28.18 -17.41 22.19
CA LEU A 844 -27.88 -15.99 22.03
C LEU A 844 -26.87 -15.83 20.89
N GLN A 845 -27.25 -15.10 19.85
CA GLN A 845 -26.30 -14.70 18.82
C GLN A 845 -25.30 -13.71 19.41
N LEU A 846 -24.03 -13.78 19.01
CA LEU A 846 -22.93 -12.91 19.39
C LEU A 846 -22.25 -12.39 18.13
N PHE A 847 -21.77 -11.15 18.18
CA PHE A 847 -21.02 -10.50 17.11
C PHE A 847 -19.80 -9.81 17.67
N GLY A 848 -18.79 -9.61 16.85
CA GLY A 848 -17.61 -8.88 17.27
C GLY A 848 -16.71 -8.43 16.14
N ARG A 849 -15.73 -7.60 16.50
CA ARG A 849 -14.60 -7.23 15.64
C ARG A 849 -13.46 -8.21 15.85
N LEU A 850 -12.59 -8.31 14.86
CA LEU A 850 -11.33 -9.05 14.93
C LEU A 850 -10.19 -8.15 14.46
N ASP A 851 -8.95 -8.51 14.80
CA ASP A 851 -7.76 -7.92 14.21
C ASP A 851 -7.56 -8.46 12.79
N GLN A 852 -7.79 -7.61 11.79
CA GLN A 852 -7.70 -7.99 10.38
C GLN A 852 -6.27 -8.23 9.89
N THR A 853 -5.26 -7.83 10.66
CA THR A 853 -3.86 -7.92 10.24
C THR A 853 -3.27 -9.31 10.48
N GLN A 854 -3.84 -10.09 11.40
CA GLN A 854 -3.22 -11.31 11.92
C GLN A 854 -4.19 -12.48 12.09
N THR A 855 -5.50 -12.23 12.22
CA THR A 855 -6.48 -13.27 12.54
C THR A 855 -6.73 -14.20 11.34
N GLY A 856 -6.40 -15.48 11.50
CA GLY A 856 -6.81 -16.57 10.61
C GLY A 856 -7.98 -17.40 11.15
N GLN A 857 -8.20 -17.39 12.47
CA GLN A 857 -9.31 -18.10 13.12
C GLN A 857 -9.79 -17.35 14.35
N VAL A 858 -11.09 -17.41 14.63
CA VAL A 858 -11.69 -16.95 15.88
C VAL A 858 -12.36 -18.14 16.57
N THR A 859 -12.31 -18.20 17.89
CA THR A 859 -13.01 -19.20 18.69
C THR A 859 -13.86 -18.56 19.77
N LEU A 860 -14.99 -19.20 20.11
CA LEU A 860 -15.84 -18.90 21.26
C LEU A 860 -15.83 -20.13 22.17
N ASN A 861 -15.35 -19.97 23.42
CA ASN A 861 -15.19 -21.07 24.38
C ASN A 861 -14.42 -22.27 23.79
N GLY A 862 -13.40 -21.98 22.96
CA GLY A 862 -12.58 -22.98 22.28
C GLY A 862 -13.18 -23.58 21.00
N TRP A 863 -14.43 -23.24 20.65
CA TRP A 863 -15.06 -23.70 19.41
C TRP A 863 -14.84 -22.70 18.28
N PRO A 864 -14.41 -23.13 17.08
CA PRO A 864 -14.26 -22.24 15.93
C PRO A 864 -15.56 -21.54 15.55
N VAL A 865 -15.47 -20.25 15.19
CA VAL A 865 -16.62 -19.44 14.77
C VAL A 865 -16.42 -18.83 13.39
N LEU A 866 -17.54 -18.48 12.75
CA LEU A 866 -17.52 -17.84 11.44
C LEU A 866 -16.99 -16.41 11.57
N HIS A 867 -16.08 -16.05 10.67
CA HIS A 867 -15.54 -14.70 10.59
C HIS A 867 -15.39 -14.26 9.14
N ASN A 868 -15.24 -12.96 8.94
CA ASN A 868 -15.10 -12.34 7.64
C ASN A 868 -14.01 -11.27 7.70
N ILE A 869 -12.88 -11.55 7.05
CA ILE A 869 -11.74 -10.65 7.05
C ILE A 869 -12.00 -9.34 6.31
N HIS A 870 -12.84 -9.34 5.26
CA HIS A 870 -13.14 -8.14 4.49
C HIS A 870 -13.85 -7.08 5.33
N TYR A 871 -14.77 -7.51 6.20
CA TYR A 871 -15.47 -6.61 7.11
C TYR A 871 -14.80 -6.48 8.47
N GLY A 872 -13.83 -7.32 8.81
CA GLY A 872 -13.20 -7.35 10.13
C GLY A 872 -14.18 -7.75 11.23
N THR A 873 -15.05 -8.72 10.95
CA THR A 873 -16.12 -9.14 11.86
C THR A 873 -16.16 -10.65 12.05
N TRP A 874 -16.76 -11.09 13.16
CA TRP A 874 -17.12 -12.47 13.40
C TRP A 874 -18.51 -12.58 14.04
N GLN A 875 -19.10 -13.76 13.93
CA GLN A 875 -20.39 -14.07 14.54
C GLN A 875 -20.43 -15.50 15.07
N ALA A 876 -21.15 -15.71 16.16
CA ALA A 876 -21.30 -17.02 16.79
C ALA A 876 -22.65 -17.12 17.53
N THR A 877 -23.06 -18.35 17.85
CA THR A 877 -24.22 -18.58 18.73
C THR A 877 -23.72 -19.17 20.05
N ALA A 878 -23.97 -18.46 21.15
CA ALA A 878 -23.74 -18.96 22.50
C ALA A 878 -24.98 -19.68 23.01
N HIS A 879 -24.82 -20.91 23.49
CA HIS A 879 -25.89 -21.63 24.17
C HIS A 879 -25.79 -21.40 25.67
N LEU A 880 -26.81 -20.75 26.24
CA LEU A 880 -26.86 -20.32 27.62
C LEU A 880 -27.56 -21.35 28.51
N LEU A 881 -26.97 -21.60 29.67
CA LEU A 881 -27.57 -22.34 30.78
C LEU A 881 -28.21 -21.35 31.76
N PRO A 882 -29.28 -21.72 32.50
CA PRO A 882 -29.80 -20.89 33.57
C PRO A 882 -28.71 -20.51 34.58
N GLY A 883 -28.65 -19.23 34.95
CA GLY A 883 -27.61 -18.65 35.79
C GLY A 883 -26.44 -18.06 35.00
N TRP A 884 -25.24 -18.10 35.59
CA TRP A 884 -24.04 -17.50 35.02
C TRP A 884 -23.44 -18.33 33.87
N ASN A 885 -23.14 -17.66 32.76
CA ASN A 885 -22.45 -18.21 31.60
C ASN A 885 -21.20 -17.40 31.34
N ASN A 886 -20.04 -18.06 31.37
CA ASN A 886 -18.76 -17.44 31.03
C ASN A 886 -18.48 -17.64 29.53
N LEU A 887 -18.06 -16.56 28.89
CA LEU A 887 -17.70 -16.52 27.48
C LEU A 887 -16.22 -16.12 27.37
N THR A 888 -15.50 -16.75 26.45
CA THR A 888 -14.12 -16.40 26.12
C THR A 888 -13.97 -16.45 24.61
N VAL A 889 -13.63 -15.30 24.03
CA VAL A 889 -13.34 -15.15 22.60
C VAL A 889 -11.83 -15.02 22.43
N ARG A 890 -11.28 -15.83 21.51
CA ARG A 890 -9.83 -15.83 21.21
C ARG A 890 -9.64 -15.79 19.70
N ALA A 891 -8.66 -15.01 19.25
CA ALA A 891 -8.23 -14.97 17.85
C ALA A 891 -6.90 -15.71 17.72
N PHE A 892 -6.70 -16.40 16.61
CA PHE A 892 -5.48 -17.14 16.31
C PHE A 892 -5.02 -16.78 14.89
N ASP A 893 -3.71 -16.78 14.68
CA ASP A 893 -3.12 -16.68 13.36
C ASP A 893 -3.22 -18.02 12.59
N PHE A 894 -2.69 -18.05 11.38
CA PHE A 894 -2.66 -19.24 10.54
C PHE A 894 -1.76 -20.37 11.06
N ALA A 895 -0.84 -20.07 11.98
CA ALA A 895 -0.02 -21.06 12.66
C ALA A 895 -0.70 -21.62 13.93
N GLY A 896 -1.88 -21.11 14.29
CA GLY A 896 -2.61 -21.48 15.49
C GLY A 896 -2.08 -20.81 16.76
N ILE A 897 -1.29 -19.74 16.62
CA ILE A 897 -0.79 -18.94 17.74
C ILE A 897 -1.85 -17.88 18.07
N GLU A 898 -2.13 -17.68 19.36
CA GLU A 898 -3.10 -16.67 19.79
C GLU A 898 -2.61 -15.25 19.46
N VAL A 899 -3.50 -14.47 18.87
CA VAL A 899 -3.27 -13.11 18.40
C VAL A 899 -4.00 -12.15 19.33
N GLY A 900 -3.23 -11.28 20.00
CA GLY A 900 -3.77 -10.31 20.93
C GLY A 900 -4.36 -10.91 22.21
N PRO A 901 -4.90 -10.07 23.11
CA PRO A 901 -5.51 -10.54 24.35
C PRO A 901 -6.85 -11.23 24.08
N SER A 902 -7.12 -12.33 24.79
CA SER A 902 -8.43 -12.96 24.83
C SER A 902 -9.48 -12.02 25.42
N VAL A 903 -10.70 -12.06 24.89
CA VAL A 903 -11.81 -11.23 25.37
C VAL A 903 -12.77 -12.12 26.15
N ALA A 904 -12.78 -11.98 27.48
CA ALA A 904 -13.71 -12.68 28.36
C ALA A 904 -15.06 -11.95 28.44
N GLY A 905 -16.05 -12.58 29.06
CA GLY A 905 -17.41 -12.06 29.16
C GLY A 905 -18.30 -12.88 30.07
N GLN A 906 -19.32 -12.26 30.69
CA GLN A 906 -20.29 -12.99 31.52
C GLN A 906 -21.73 -12.62 31.14
N ILE A 907 -22.58 -13.63 31.03
CA ILE A 907 -24.02 -13.47 30.78
C ILE A 907 -24.81 -14.23 31.84
N TYR A 908 -25.68 -13.51 32.56
CA TYR A 908 -26.65 -14.12 33.44
C TYR A 908 -27.93 -14.42 32.67
N HIS A 909 -28.23 -15.69 32.46
CA HIS A 909 -29.45 -16.11 31.79
C HIS A 909 -30.50 -16.53 32.81
N GLN A 910 -31.67 -15.86 32.81
CA GLN A 910 -32.72 -16.18 33.77
C GLN A 910 -34.00 -16.68 33.11
N GLN A 911 -34.55 -17.77 33.66
CA GLN A 911 -35.88 -18.29 33.38
C GLN A 911 -36.54 -18.75 34.69
N PRO A 912 -37.75 -18.26 35.06
CA PRO A 912 -38.55 -17.20 34.41
C PRO A 912 -37.93 -15.79 34.57
N PRO A 913 -38.48 -14.74 33.92
CA PRO A 913 -38.00 -13.36 34.05
C PRO A 913 -37.83 -12.92 35.51
N PRO A 914 -36.90 -11.98 35.80
CA PRO A 914 -36.65 -11.51 37.16
C PRO A 914 -37.91 -10.95 37.80
N THR A 915 -38.01 -11.10 39.12
CA THR A 915 -39.15 -10.59 39.87
C THR A 915 -39.03 -9.06 39.96
N PRO A 916 -39.97 -8.28 39.39
CA PRO A 916 -39.92 -6.83 39.47
C PRO A 916 -40.21 -6.36 40.90
N TRP A 917 -39.49 -5.33 41.35
CA TRP A 917 -39.70 -4.72 42.65
C TRP A 917 -39.61 -3.19 42.59
N THR A 918 -40.60 -2.53 43.18
CA THR A 918 -40.72 -1.07 43.29
C THR A 918 -41.58 -0.72 44.52
N GLY A 919 -41.55 0.53 44.95
CA GLY A 919 -42.40 1.05 46.03
C GLY A 919 -41.72 1.11 47.40
N THR A 920 -42.50 1.02 48.47
CA THR A 920 -42.01 1.20 49.84
C THR A 920 -42.05 -0.11 50.62
N LEU A 921 -40.93 -0.45 51.28
CA LEU A 921 -40.81 -1.64 52.13
C LEU A 921 -41.84 -1.60 53.26
N GLN A 922 -42.58 -2.69 53.46
CA GLN A 922 -43.67 -2.78 54.45
C GLN A 922 -43.27 -3.48 55.76
N ALA A 923 -42.22 -4.30 55.73
CA ALA A 923 -41.66 -5.04 56.86
C ALA A 923 -40.20 -5.42 56.58
N ASP A 924 -39.46 -5.82 57.62
CA ASP A 924 -38.12 -6.38 57.45
C ASP A 924 -38.14 -7.52 56.41
N THR A 925 -37.28 -7.41 55.40
CA THR A 925 -37.29 -8.31 54.24
C THR A 925 -35.89 -8.84 53.99
N THR A 926 -35.79 -10.14 53.71
CA THR A 926 -34.55 -10.81 53.32
C THR A 926 -34.71 -11.40 51.92
N LEU A 927 -33.77 -11.10 51.04
CA LEU A 927 -33.71 -11.60 49.67
C LEU A 927 -32.54 -12.56 49.49
N GLY A 928 -32.79 -13.67 48.80
CA GLY A 928 -31.82 -14.74 48.57
C GLY A 928 -31.81 -15.23 47.13
N PRO A 929 -30.76 -15.97 46.73
CA PRO A 929 -30.59 -16.45 45.36
C PRO A 929 -31.71 -17.42 44.92
N GLU A 930 -32.43 -18.02 45.85
CA GLU A 930 -33.59 -18.90 45.57
C GLU A 930 -34.76 -18.19 44.89
N GLN A 931 -34.81 -16.86 44.97
CA GLN A 931 -35.83 -16.03 44.32
C GLN A 931 -35.46 -15.67 42.86
N GLY A 932 -34.29 -16.11 42.39
CA GLY A 932 -33.71 -15.68 41.12
C GLY A 932 -33.16 -14.25 41.20
N ALA A 933 -32.78 -13.65 40.07
CA ALA A 933 -32.42 -12.24 40.08
C ALA A 933 -33.66 -11.36 40.28
N ILE A 934 -33.45 -10.23 40.95
CA ILE A 934 -34.47 -9.27 41.32
C ILE A 934 -34.27 -8.01 40.47
N LEU A 935 -35.35 -7.52 39.85
CA LEU A 935 -35.31 -6.35 38.98
C LEU A 935 -35.93 -5.13 39.67
N ILE A 936 -35.13 -4.12 39.99
CA ILE A 936 -35.59 -2.84 40.54
C ILE A 936 -36.00 -1.93 39.39
N GLN A 937 -37.28 -1.56 39.29
CA GLN A 937 -37.81 -0.84 38.11
C GLN A 937 -37.89 0.68 38.25
N ASP A 938 -38.09 1.17 39.48
CA ASP A 938 -38.16 2.61 39.77
C ASP A 938 -37.42 2.90 41.09
N LYS A 939 -38.08 3.55 42.03
CA LYS A 939 -37.57 3.86 43.36
C LYS A 939 -38.09 2.84 44.38
N LEU A 940 -37.18 2.15 45.05
CA LEU A 940 -37.46 1.31 46.21
C LEU A 940 -37.09 2.07 47.49
N VAL A 941 -38.05 2.36 48.36
CA VAL A 941 -37.81 3.05 49.63
C VAL A 941 -37.76 2.04 50.77
N ILE A 942 -36.70 2.10 51.59
CA ILE A 942 -36.56 1.36 52.84
C ILE A 942 -36.81 2.37 53.98
N PRO A 943 -38.02 2.41 54.56
CA PRO A 943 -38.35 3.38 55.62
C PRO A 943 -37.48 3.24 56.86
N ALA A 944 -37.40 4.33 57.63
CA ALA A 944 -36.79 4.32 58.95
C ALA A 944 -37.38 3.20 59.83
N GLY A 945 -36.50 2.47 60.52
CA GLY A 945 -36.85 1.35 61.39
C GLY A 945 -37.06 -0.01 60.69
N LEU A 946 -36.97 -0.09 59.36
CA LEU A 946 -37.01 -1.34 58.62
C LEU A 946 -35.65 -1.71 58.01
N THR A 947 -35.41 -3.01 57.84
CA THR A 947 -34.19 -3.57 57.27
C THR A 947 -34.45 -4.35 55.98
N LEU A 948 -33.68 -4.06 54.93
CA LEU A 948 -33.54 -4.91 53.76
C LEU A 948 -32.21 -5.67 53.83
N SER A 949 -32.26 -7.01 53.87
CA SER A 949 -31.06 -7.86 53.85
C SER A 949 -30.96 -8.64 52.54
N ILE A 950 -29.80 -8.63 51.90
CA ILE A 950 -29.48 -9.37 50.67
C ILE A 950 -28.46 -10.45 51.03
N GLN A 951 -28.80 -11.72 50.77
CA GLN A 951 -27.97 -12.88 51.08
C GLN A 951 -26.87 -13.12 50.03
N PRO A 952 -25.81 -13.90 50.39
CA PRO A 952 -24.76 -14.28 49.45
C PRO A 952 -25.27 -14.95 48.18
N GLY A 953 -24.68 -14.61 47.03
CA GLY A 953 -25.04 -15.14 45.71
C GLY A 953 -26.27 -14.51 45.06
N SER A 954 -26.97 -13.61 45.76
CA SER A 954 -28.10 -12.85 45.19
C SER A 954 -27.65 -11.90 44.08
N THR A 955 -28.52 -11.69 43.10
CA THR A 955 -28.28 -10.77 41.98
C THR A 955 -29.40 -9.73 41.91
N LEU A 956 -29.03 -8.45 41.89
CA LEU A 956 -29.91 -7.30 41.77
C LEU A 956 -29.65 -6.60 40.44
N PHE A 957 -30.65 -6.57 39.59
CA PHE A 957 -30.66 -5.77 38.36
C PHE A 957 -31.48 -4.51 38.55
N PHE A 958 -31.07 -3.42 37.92
CA PHE A 958 -31.77 -2.14 37.95
C PHE A 958 -32.17 -1.72 36.54
N GLU A 959 -33.44 -1.39 36.33
CA GLU A 959 -33.95 -0.91 35.05
C GLU A 959 -33.83 0.61 34.95
N GLY A 960 -33.19 1.11 33.89
CA GLY A 960 -33.04 2.54 33.70
C GLY A 960 -32.42 3.23 34.93
N THR A 961 -32.94 4.41 35.29
CA THR A 961 -32.44 5.20 36.43
C THR A 961 -33.01 4.75 37.78
N ALA A 962 -33.37 3.47 37.92
CA ALA A 962 -33.89 2.93 39.16
C ALA A 962 -32.93 3.18 40.34
N SER A 963 -33.50 3.31 41.54
CA SER A 963 -32.76 3.64 42.76
C SER A 963 -33.33 2.95 43.98
N ILE A 964 -32.49 2.73 44.99
CA ILE A 964 -32.94 2.35 46.33
C ILE A 964 -32.67 3.54 47.25
N GLU A 965 -33.72 4.07 47.86
CA GLU A 965 -33.62 5.05 48.94
C GLU A 965 -33.62 4.33 50.30
N VAL A 966 -32.54 4.51 51.05
CA VAL A 966 -32.29 3.93 52.36
C VAL A 966 -32.55 5.00 53.42
N GLN A 967 -33.70 4.88 54.10
CA GLN A 967 -34.05 5.64 55.31
C GLN A 967 -33.89 4.77 56.59
N GLY A 968 -33.95 3.46 56.45
CA GLY A 968 -33.66 2.44 57.47
C GLY A 968 -32.30 1.76 57.25
N VAL A 969 -32.28 0.43 57.17
CA VAL A 969 -31.03 -0.34 57.05
C VAL A 969 -30.99 -1.13 55.73
N PHE A 970 -29.89 -1.00 54.98
CA PHE A 970 -29.58 -1.87 53.83
C PHE A 970 -28.36 -2.75 54.15
N ASN A 971 -28.53 -4.06 54.19
CA ASN A 971 -27.47 -5.04 54.46
C ASN A 971 -27.25 -5.97 53.26
N GLY A 972 -26.28 -5.68 52.41
CA GLY A 972 -25.82 -6.56 51.35
C GLY A 972 -24.54 -7.29 51.75
N ILE A 973 -24.67 -8.48 52.35
CA ILE A 973 -23.53 -9.23 52.90
C ILE A 973 -23.36 -10.53 52.13
N GLY A 974 -22.39 -10.54 51.21
CA GLY A 974 -21.98 -11.70 50.42
C GLY A 974 -20.83 -12.49 51.04
N THR A 975 -20.22 -13.38 50.25
CA THR A 975 -18.98 -14.08 50.62
C THR A 975 -17.99 -14.11 49.46
N SER A 976 -16.72 -14.39 49.71
CA SER A 976 -15.72 -14.55 48.64
C SER A 976 -16.03 -15.67 47.64
N GLN A 977 -16.83 -16.67 48.02
CA GLN A 977 -17.26 -17.76 47.14
C GLN A 977 -18.60 -17.48 46.45
N SER A 978 -19.39 -16.55 46.98
CA SER A 978 -20.73 -16.21 46.48
C SER A 978 -20.97 -14.73 46.73
N PRO A 979 -20.34 -13.85 45.94
CA PRO A 979 -20.53 -12.42 46.06
C PRO A 979 -21.96 -12.03 45.68
N ILE A 980 -22.42 -10.89 46.19
CA ILE A 980 -23.66 -10.26 45.70
C ILE A 980 -23.31 -9.48 44.45
N LEU A 981 -24.17 -9.55 43.43
CA LEU A 981 -23.95 -8.90 42.14
C LEU A 981 -25.01 -7.82 41.93
N ILE A 982 -24.57 -6.59 41.66
CA ILE A 982 -25.43 -5.44 41.38
C ILE A 982 -25.07 -4.89 40.01
N ALA A 983 -26.01 -4.89 39.07
CA ALA A 983 -25.73 -4.43 37.71
C ALA A 983 -26.97 -3.79 37.08
N PRO A 984 -26.80 -2.96 36.04
CA PRO A 984 -27.93 -2.53 35.23
C PRO A 984 -28.56 -3.74 34.51
N SER A 985 -29.87 -3.72 34.31
CA SER A 985 -30.59 -4.77 33.57
C SER A 985 -30.29 -4.71 32.07
N ASP A 986 -29.89 -3.54 31.58
CA ASP A 986 -29.40 -3.28 30.23
C ASP A 986 -27.86 -3.28 30.16
N TYR A 987 -27.34 -3.10 28.94
CA TYR A 987 -25.91 -3.10 28.68
C TYR A 987 -25.20 -2.03 29.55
N ALA A 988 -24.21 -2.45 30.32
CA ALA A 988 -23.68 -1.65 31.42
C ALA A 988 -22.73 -0.51 31.02
N GLU A 989 -22.50 -0.26 29.73
CA GLU A 989 -21.97 1.03 29.28
C GLU A 989 -23.07 2.08 29.09
N SER A 990 -24.31 1.77 29.49
CA SER A 990 -25.39 2.74 29.59
C SER A 990 -24.89 3.99 30.32
N THR A 991 -25.28 5.17 29.85
CA THR A 991 -25.11 6.44 30.59
C THR A 991 -25.92 6.50 31.89
N THR A 992 -26.63 5.42 32.19
CA THR A 992 -27.53 5.28 33.30
C THR A 992 -26.77 4.90 34.57
N SER A 993 -26.74 5.81 35.54
CA SER A 993 -26.19 5.54 36.86
C SER A 993 -27.26 4.89 37.74
N LEU A 994 -26.92 3.75 38.35
CA LEU A 994 -27.72 3.16 39.42
C LEU A 994 -27.43 3.90 40.72
N THR A 995 -28.40 4.01 41.63
CA THR A 995 -28.18 4.76 42.87
C THR A 995 -28.70 4.02 44.10
N LEU A 996 -27.83 3.80 45.09
CA LEU A 996 -28.21 3.56 46.48
C LEU A 996 -28.08 4.89 47.22
N GLN A 997 -29.21 5.49 47.54
CA GLN A 997 -29.30 6.83 48.12
C GLN A 997 -29.64 6.72 49.61
N ILE A 998 -28.86 7.34 50.50
CA ILE A 998 -29.03 7.26 51.95
C ILE A 998 -29.53 8.62 52.45
N ASN A 999 -30.70 8.68 53.12
CA ASN A 999 -31.46 9.94 53.29
C ASN A 999 -31.97 10.29 54.73
N GLU A 1000 -31.52 9.64 55.82
CA GLU A 1000 -32.01 9.94 57.20
C GLU A 1000 -30.95 9.64 58.29
N ASP A 1001 -31.11 10.22 59.49
CA ASP A 1001 -30.17 10.18 60.64
C ASP A 1001 -29.86 8.77 61.18
N THR A 1002 -30.80 7.83 60.95
CA THR A 1002 -30.68 6.43 61.39
C THR A 1002 -30.36 5.47 60.25
N ALA A 1003 -30.16 6.02 59.05
CA ALA A 1003 -29.94 5.21 57.87
C ALA A 1003 -28.52 4.63 57.86
N SER A 1004 -28.41 3.33 57.58
CA SER A 1004 -27.13 2.66 57.45
C SER A 1004 -27.12 1.74 56.23
N LEU A 1005 -25.99 1.75 55.52
CA LEU A 1005 -25.74 0.89 54.38
C LEU A 1005 -24.47 0.07 54.63
N HIS A 1006 -24.59 -1.25 54.54
CA HIS A 1006 -23.49 -2.18 54.63
C HIS A 1006 -23.41 -3.03 53.37
N LEU A 1007 -22.30 -2.94 52.65
CA LEU A 1007 -21.95 -3.79 51.51
C LEU A 1007 -20.69 -4.58 51.86
N GLU A 1008 -20.78 -5.91 51.83
CA GLU A 1008 -19.65 -6.81 52.04
C GLU A 1008 -19.61 -7.87 50.94
N HIS A 1009 -18.45 -8.09 50.29
CA HIS A 1009 -18.32 -9.02 49.16
C HIS A 1009 -19.33 -8.75 48.03
N VAL A 1010 -19.45 -7.49 47.63
CA VAL A 1010 -20.33 -7.05 46.54
C VAL A 1010 -19.51 -6.71 45.30
N GLN A 1011 -19.94 -7.18 44.13
CA GLN A 1011 -19.43 -6.68 42.85
C GLN A 1011 -20.55 -5.87 42.18
N ALA A 1012 -20.26 -4.63 41.83
CA ALA A 1012 -21.24 -3.73 41.26
C ALA A 1012 -20.75 -3.02 40.01
N TRP A 1013 -21.64 -2.88 39.03
CA TRP A 1013 -21.42 -2.13 37.79
C TRP A 1013 -22.39 -0.94 37.71
N ASN A 1014 -21.90 0.23 37.30
CA ASN A 1014 -22.64 1.50 37.25
C ASN A 1014 -23.32 1.95 38.55
N LEU A 1015 -22.90 1.41 39.68
CA LEU A 1015 -23.47 1.76 40.98
C LEU A 1015 -22.86 3.07 41.51
N THR A 1016 -23.75 3.99 41.87
CA THR A 1016 -23.45 5.12 42.75
C THR A 1016 -23.98 4.82 44.15
N VAL A 1017 -23.14 4.93 45.16
CA VAL A 1017 -23.58 5.02 46.55
C VAL A 1017 -23.55 6.50 46.93
N SER A 1018 -24.73 7.08 47.16
CA SER A 1018 -24.90 8.49 47.46
C SER A 1018 -25.46 8.69 48.86
N ALA A 1019 -24.83 9.55 49.64
CA ALA A 1019 -25.21 9.97 50.98
C ALA A 1019 -25.03 11.49 51.10
N ALA A 1020 -25.57 12.24 50.13
CA ALA A 1020 -25.32 13.68 49.98
C ALA A 1020 -26.59 14.53 50.08
N THR A 1021 -27.76 13.92 50.31
CA THR A 1021 -29.05 14.61 50.30
C THR A 1021 -29.78 14.33 51.60
N GLY A 1022 -29.86 15.31 52.50
CA GLY A 1022 -30.54 15.18 53.78
C GLY A 1022 -29.99 16.18 54.78
N PRO A 1023 -30.75 16.55 55.82
CA PRO A 1023 -30.30 17.59 56.76
C PRO A 1023 -29.18 17.12 57.72
N GLU A 1024 -28.89 15.82 57.83
CA GLU A 1024 -28.19 15.22 58.98
C GLU A 1024 -27.40 13.92 58.62
N ALA A 1025 -26.61 13.38 59.57
CA ALA A 1025 -25.50 12.43 59.35
C ALA A 1025 -25.91 10.94 59.11
N ALA A 1026 -25.39 10.31 58.05
CA ALA A 1026 -25.59 8.89 57.72
C ALA A 1026 -24.30 8.03 57.83
N THR A 1027 -24.43 6.70 57.75
CA THR A 1027 -23.26 5.76 57.75
C THR A 1027 -23.28 4.79 56.57
N ALA A 1028 -22.12 4.62 55.92
CA ALA A 1028 -21.91 3.66 54.85
C ALA A 1028 -20.63 2.84 55.06
N LEU A 1029 -20.73 1.52 55.04
CA LEU A 1029 -19.62 0.58 55.16
C LEU A 1029 -19.51 -0.28 53.89
N LEU A 1030 -18.35 -0.24 53.24
CA LEU A 1030 -18.01 -1.09 52.10
C LEU A 1030 -16.78 -1.94 52.46
N ARG A 1031 -16.91 -3.27 52.38
CA ARG A 1031 -15.83 -4.21 52.68
C ARG A 1031 -15.69 -5.29 51.61
N ASN A 1032 -14.49 -5.54 51.12
CA ASN A 1032 -14.24 -6.56 50.09
C ASN A 1032 -15.10 -6.38 48.82
N CYS A 1033 -15.39 -5.13 48.45
CA CYS A 1033 -16.26 -4.79 47.32
C CYS A 1033 -15.47 -4.41 46.06
N ARG A 1034 -16.04 -4.70 44.88
CA ARG A 1034 -15.51 -4.25 43.59
C ARG A 1034 -16.56 -3.42 42.86
N LEU A 1035 -16.30 -2.13 42.67
CA LEU A 1035 -17.23 -1.22 42.00
C LEU A 1035 -16.61 -0.67 40.72
N VAL A 1036 -17.28 -0.86 39.59
CA VAL A 1036 -16.87 -0.37 38.27
C VAL A 1036 -17.96 0.53 37.70
N LYS A 1037 -17.61 1.72 37.22
CA LYS A 1037 -18.58 2.71 36.71
C LYS A 1037 -18.18 3.27 35.35
N PHE A 1038 -19.18 3.34 34.46
CA PHE A 1038 -19.12 3.88 33.10
C PHE A 1038 -20.04 5.10 32.92
N ALA A 1039 -21.14 5.18 33.67
CA ALA A 1039 -22.02 6.35 33.65
C ALA A 1039 -21.33 7.60 34.27
N PRO A 1040 -21.70 8.83 33.87
CA PRO A 1040 -21.18 10.05 34.52
C PRO A 1040 -21.48 10.12 36.03
N GLY A 1041 -20.69 10.94 36.73
CA GLY A 1041 -20.81 11.22 38.15
C GLY A 1041 -20.05 10.24 39.06
N PRO A 1042 -19.91 10.55 40.36
CA PRO A 1042 -19.06 9.80 41.27
C PRO A 1042 -19.52 8.35 41.54
N ILE A 1043 -18.61 7.44 41.89
CA ILE A 1043 -18.96 6.08 42.39
C ILE A 1043 -19.47 6.18 43.83
N LEU A 1044 -18.74 6.89 44.67
CA LEU A 1044 -19.15 7.20 46.04
C LEU A 1044 -19.32 8.71 46.17
N HIS A 1045 -20.50 9.15 46.61
CA HIS A 1045 -20.78 10.55 46.87
C HIS A 1045 -21.28 10.72 48.30
N ALA A 1046 -20.57 11.46 49.14
CA ALA A 1046 -20.96 11.67 50.54
C ALA A 1046 -20.97 13.16 50.89
N GLY A 1047 -22.01 13.59 51.61
CA GLY A 1047 -22.23 14.95 52.12
C GLY A 1047 -22.81 14.94 53.54
N ASN A 1048 -23.25 16.10 54.03
CA ASN A 1048 -23.97 16.29 55.30
C ASN A 1048 -23.44 15.46 56.49
N GLN A 1049 -22.16 15.58 56.84
CA GLN A 1049 -21.52 14.87 57.97
C GLN A 1049 -21.52 13.33 57.88
N THR A 1050 -21.79 12.76 56.69
CA THR A 1050 -21.79 11.30 56.49
C THR A 1050 -20.44 10.67 56.84
N SER A 1051 -20.47 9.51 57.50
CA SER A 1051 -19.30 8.67 57.73
C SER A 1051 -19.24 7.50 56.74
N LEU A 1052 -18.23 7.51 55.88
CA LEU A 1052 -17.94 6.46 54.90
C LEU A 1052 -16.73 5.65 55.35
N THR A 1053 -16.88 4.33 55.48
CA THR A 1053 -15.78 3.39 55.77
C THR A 1053 -15.62 2.42 54.61
N VAL A 1054 -14.40 2.32 54.09
CA VAL A 1054 -14.06 1.49 52.94
C VAL A 1054 -12.85 0.63 53.27
N GLU A 1055 -13.03 -0.69 53.21
CA GLU A 1055 -12.00 -1.67 53.56
C GLU A 1055 -11.84 -2.69 52.43
N GLN A 1056 -10.61 -3.03 52.04
CA GLN A 1056 -10.34 -4.14 51.11
C GLN A 1056 -11.11 -4.05 49.79
N SER A 1057 -11.41 -2.84 49.32
CA SER A 1057 -12.32 -2.62 48.19
C SER A 1057 -11.61 -1.94 47.02
N SER A 1058 -12.10 -2.20 45.80
CA SER A 1058 -11.53 -1.65 44.56
C SER A 1058 -12.54 -0.84 43.76
N PHE A 1059 -12.12 0.32 43.25
CA PHE A 1059 -12.95 1.25 42.47
C PHE A 1059 -12.32 1.58 41.12
N THR A 1060 -13.14 1.55 40.06
CA THR A 1060 -12.74 1.90 38.69
C THR A 1060 -13.80 2.75 38.01
N HIS A 1061 -13.46 3.96 37.56
CA HIS A 1061 -14.34 4.81 36.77
C HIS A 1061 -13.89 4.86 35.30
N ALA A 1062 -14.30 3.88 34.51
CA ALA A 1062 -13.84 3.66 33.14
C ALA A 1062 -14.15 4.82 32.16
N ALA A 1063 -15.18 5.62 32.42
CA ALA A 1063 -15.47 6.84 31.63
C ALA A 1063 -14.65 8.08 32.03
N GLY A 1064 -13.73 7.95 33.00
CA GLY A 1064 -12.82 9.02 33.38
C GLY A 1064 -13.45 10.14 34.19
N ASP A 1065 -14.41 9.86 35.09
CA ASP A 1065 -14.94 10.82 36.07
C ASP A 1065 -14.38 10.51 37.49
N THR A 1066 -14.91 11.14 38.51
CA THR A 1066 -14.48 11.05 39.91
C THR A 1066 -14.85 9.70 40.52
N ALA A 1067 -13.96 9.01 41.22
CA ALA A 1067 -14.32 7.79 41.94
C ALA A 1067 -15.03 8.10 43.27
N ILE A 1068 -14.42 8.92 44.13
CA ILE A 1068 -15.00 9.30 45.42
C ILE A 1068 -15.10 10.83 45.52
N ASN A 1069 -16.29 11.35 45.79
CA ASN A 1069 -16.56 12.78 45.95
C ASN A 1069 -17.17 13.08 47.33
N LEU A 1070 -16.50 13.90 48.14
CA LEU A 1070 -16.89 14.27 49.49
C LEU A 1070 -17.21 15.78 49.59
N ILE A 1071 -18.34 16.13 50.19
CA ILE A 1071 -18.81 17.51 50.40
C ILE A 1071 -19.30 17.72 51.84
N GLU A 1072 -19.62 18.94 52.25
CA GLU A 1072 -20.46 19.24 53.44
C GLU A 1072 -20.10 18.44 54.72
N GLN A 1073 -18.85 18.55 55.20
CA GLN A 1073 -18.35 17.88 56.44
C GLN A 1073 -18.31 16.33 56.40
N ALA A 1074 -18.50 15.70 55.24
CA ALA A 1074 -18.38 14.24 55.12
C ALA A 1074 -16.98 13.73 55.50
N GLN A 1075 -16.93 12.52 56.05
CA GLN A 1075 -15.70 11.85 56.48
C GLN A 1075 -15.55 10.51 55.77
N ALA A 1076 -14.38 10.23 55.20
CA ALA A 1076 -14.07 8.94 54.58
C ALA A 1076 -12.83 8.28 55.19
N ASN A 1077 -12.95 7.02 55.62
CA ASN A 1077 -11.84 6.20 56.08
C ASN A 1077 -11.62 5.06 55.10
N LEU A 1078 -10.49 5.08 54.38
CA LEU A 1078 -10.12 4.06 53.40
C LEU A 1078 -8.93 3.25 53.94
N HIS A 1079 -9.09 1.95 53.99
CA HIS A 1079 -8.07 1.03 54.49
C HIS A 1079 -7.88 -0.14 53.53
N TYR A 1080 -6.63 -0.48 53.21
CA TYR A 1080 -6.28 -1.53 52.24
C TYR A 1080 -7.21 -1.48 51.03
N SER A 1081 -7.29 -0.36 50.31
CA SER A 1081 -8.23 -0.22 49.16
C SER A 1081 -7.53 0.28 47.90
N LEU A 1082 -8.11 0.00 46.73
CA LEU A 1082 -7.56 0.36 45.42
C LEU A 1082 -8.51 1.30 44.67
N ILE A 1083 -8.00 2.40 44.14
CA ILE A 1083 -8.72 3.24 43.18
C ILE A 1083 -7.85 3.35 41.93
N HIS A 1084 -8.36 2.95 40.78
CA HIS A 1084 -7.54 2.99 39.56
C HIS A 1084 -8.32 3.26 38.29
N ASN A 1085 -7.63 3.63 37.20
CA ASN A 1085 -8.21 3.88 35.88
C ASN A 1085 -9.49 4.74 35.97
N SER A 1086 -9.42 5.82 36.74
CA SER A 1086 -10.53 6.74 37.01
C SER A 1086 -10.11 8.15 36.61
N GLY A 1087 -11.01 9.08 36.32
CA GLY A 1087 -10.61 10.46 36.01
C GLY A 1087 -9.90 11.10 37.20
N ILE A 1088 -10.65 11.27 38.28
CA ILE A 1088 -10.19 11.79 39.57
C ILE A 1088 -10.39 10.69 40.63
N ALA A 1089 -9.37 10.34 41.43
CA ALA A 1089 -9.53 9.28 42.42
C ALA A 1089 -10.37 9.74 43.63
N LEU A 1090 -10.03 10.89 44.20
CA LEU A 1090 -10.69 11.43 45.38
C LEU A 1090 -10.82 12.95 45.28
N MET A 1091 -12.04 13.48 45.41
CA MET A 1091 -12.34 14.90 45.40
C MET A 1091 -13.00 15.29 46.72
N LEU A 1092 -12.50 16.34 47.39
CA LEU A 1092 -13.05 16.83 48.67
C LEU A 1092 -13.35 18.32 48.62
N HIS A 1093 -14.53 18.70 49.08
CA HIS A 1093 -15.01 20.09 49.18
C HIS A 1093 -15.26 20.50 50.64
N ASP A 1094 -15.35 21.80 50.89
CA ASP A 1094 -15.77 22.41 52.16
C ASP A 1094 -14.96 21.91 53.39
N GLU A 1095 -15.62 21.40 54.43
CA GLU A 1095 -15.01 20.80 55.62
C GLU A 1095 -14.89 19.27 55.55
N ALA A 1096 -14.97 18.69 54.35
CA ALA A 1096 -14.82 17.24 54.21
C ALA A 1096 -13.42 16.76 54.61
N SER A 1097 -13.34 15.53 55.11
CA SER A 1097 -12.06 14.92 55.48
C SER A 1097 -11.93 13.47 55.02
N ALA A 1098 -10.70 13.06 54.71
CA ALA A 1098 -10.41 11.67 54.38
C ALA A 1098 -9.12 11.17 55.05
N SER A 1099 -9.13 9.89 55.44
CA SER A 1099 -7.96 9.17 55.95
C SER A 1099 -7.72 7.94 55.09
N LEU A 1100 -6.53 7.83 54.51
CA LEU A 1100 -6.11 6.74 53.63
C LEU A 1100 -4.94 6.02 54.30
N ASP A 1101 -5.10 4.72 54.56
CA ASP A 1101 -4.04 3.87 55.10
C ASP A 1101 -3.93 2.57 54.29
N HIS A 1102 -2.75 2.30 53.73
CA HIS A 1102 -2.53 1.17 52.80
C HIS A 1102 -3.41 1.24 51.54
N VAL A 1103 -3.63 2.43 51.00
CA VAL A 1103 -4.43 2.65 49.78
C VAL A 1103 -3.53 2.77 48.56
N THR A 1104 -3.91 2.15 47.44
CA THR A 1104 -3.28 2.40 46.14
C THR A 1104 -4.21 3.24 45.28
N ILE A 1105 -3.73 4.36 44.77
CA ILE A 1105 -4.36 5.19 43.74
C ILE A 1105 -3.46 5.15 42.51
N ALA A 1106 -3.96 4.70 41.38
CA ALA A 1106 -3.14 4.55 40.18
C ALA A 1106 -3.86 4.87 38.86
N ASP A 1107 -3.13 5.40 37.88
CA ASP A 1107 -3.63 5.63 36.52
C ASP A 1107 -4.88 6.55 36.48
N CYS A 1108 -4.83 7.66 37.22
CA CYS A 1108 -5.91 8.66 37.26
C CYS A 1108 -5.52 9.97 36.57
N PRO A 1109 -5.78 10.13 35.25
CA PRO A 1109 -5.16 11.17 34.43
C PRO A 1109 -5.74 12.58 34.64
N GLN A 1110 -6.87 12.74 35.33
CA GLN A 1110 -7.43 14.06 35.68
C GLN A 1110 -7.13 14.44 37.14
N GLY A 1111 -6.73 13.48 37.99
CA GLY A 1111 -6.28 13.76 39.35
C GLY A 1111 -6.18 12.53 40.26
N GLY A 1112 -5.18 12.52 41.15
CA GLY A 1112 -5.15 11.61 42.30
C GLY A 1112 -6.10 12.11 43.38
N ILE A 1113 -5.67 13.06 44.20
CA ILE A 1113 -6.52 13.70 45.22
C ILE A 1113 -6.64 15.20 44.92
N ILE A 1114 -7.88 15.69 44.79
CA ILE A 1114 -8.19 17.09 44.48
C ILE A 1114 -9.01 17.73 45.59
N LEU A 1115 -8.55 18.88 46.07
CA LEU A 1115 -9.27 19.81 46.95
C LEU A 1115 -9.48 21.12 46.17
N PRO A 1116 -10.70 21.48 45.76
CA PRO A 1116 -10.95 22.76 45.11
C PRO A 1116 -10.68 23.91 46.10
N ASN A 1117 -10.35 25.10 45.59
CA ASN A 1117 -10.03 26.28 46.41
C ASN A 1117 -11.11 26.57 47.48
N PRO A 1118 -10.74 27.05 48.69
CA PRO A 1118 -11.67 27.26 49.80
C PRO A 1118 -12.80 28.21 49.43
N THR A 1119 -14.01 27.88 49.86
CA THR A 1119 -15.18 28.75 49.79
C THR A 1119 -14.93 30.04 50.62
N PRO A 1120 -15.58 31.17 50.32
CA PRO A 1120 -15.40 32.45 51.01
C PRO A 1120 -15.63 32.41 52.54
N THR A 1121 -16.19 31.30 53.04
CA THR A 1121 -16.53 31.01 54.43
C THR A 1121 -15.34 30.54 55.28
N GLY A 1122 -14.15 30.34 54.70
CA GLY A 1122 -12.90 30.15 55.46
C GLY A 1122 -12.69 28.75 56.04
N THR A 1123 -13.36 27.74 55.48
CA THR A 1123 -13.25 26.35 55.92
C THR A 1123 -12.57 25.53 54.82
N SER A 1124 -11.74 24.54 55.18
CA SER A 1124 -10.88 23.84 54.21
C SER A 1124 -10.86 22.33 54.46
N PRO A 1125 -10.88 21.52 53.39
CA PRO A 1125 -10.90 20.07 53.51
C PRO A 1125 -9.53 19.54 53.96
N ARG A 1126 -9.52 18.35 54.56
CA ARG A 1126 -8.28 17.74 55.10
C ARG A 1126 -8.12 16.30 54.68
N VAL A 1127 -6.91 15.92 54.27
CA VAL A 1127 -6.60 14.53 53.90
C VAL A 1127 -5.36 14.04 54.62
N THR A 1128 -5.45 12.85 55.22
CA THR A 1128 -4.29 12.10 55.74
C THR A 1128 -4.03 10.90 54.84
N VAL A 1129 -2.78 10.73 54.40
CA VAL A 1129 -2.33 9.64 53.54
C VAL A 1129 -1.14 8.96 54.22
N GLN A 1130 -1.29 7.68 54.54
CA GLN A 1130 -0.29 6.91 55.26
C GLN A 1130 -0.05 5.55 54.59
N SER A 1131 1.21 5.09 54.53
CA SER A 1131 1.55 3.75 53.99
C SER A 1131 0.92 3.46 52.62
N SER A 1132 0.73 4.48 51.77
CA SER A 1132 -0.11 4.41 50.57
C SER A 1132 0.71 4.70 49.30
N ILE A 1133 0.15 4.38 48.14
CA ILE A 1133 0.79 4.60 46.83
C ILE A 1133 -0.13 5.47 45.96
N LEU A 1134 0.38 6.58 45.43
CA LEU A 1134 -0.28 7.41 44.42
C LEU A 1134 0.62 7.48 43.18
N TRP A 1135 0.25 6.83 42.08
CA TRP A 1135 1.14 6.66 40.92
C TRP A 1135 0.44 6.83 39.57
N ASN A 1136 1.09 7.46 38.60
CA ASN A 1136 0.53 7.74 37.27
C ASN A 1136 -0.76 8.57 37.30
N CYS A 1137 -0.82 9.55 38.21
CA CYS A 1137 -1.94 10.48 38.34
C CYS A 1137 -1.50 11.92 38.05
N THR A 1138 -2.28 12.65 37.25
CA THR A 1138 -1.91 14.02 36.84
C THR A 1138 -3.06 15.01 37.09
N PRO A 1139 -2.97 15.92 38.06
CA PRO A 1139 -1.95 16.00 39.11
C PRO A 1139 -2.10 14.85 40.14
N THR A 1140 -1.03 14.51 40.87
CA THR A 1140 -1.10 13.48 41.92
C THR A 1140 -1.84 13.98 43.17
N LEU A 1141 -1.60 15.23 43.59
CA LEU A 1141 -2.33 15.94 44.66
C LEU A 1141 -2.59 17.40 44.19
N GLN A 1142 -3.71 18.00 44.56
CA GLN A 1142 -3.98 19.43 44.31
C GLN A 1142 -4.90 20.04 45.39
N PRO A 1143 -4.62 21.27 45.89
CA PRO A 1143 -3.36 22.00 45.83
C PRO A 1143 -2.36 21.41 46.84
N ASP A 1144 -1.06 21.44 46.55
CA ASP A 1144 0.01 20.91 47.41
C ASP A 1144 0.26 21.74 48.70
N ASN A 1145 -0.74 21.92 49.58
CA ASN A 1145 -0.63 22.66 50.84
C ASN A 1145 -0.49 21.71 52.05
N SER A 1146 0.64 21.80 52.78
CA SER A 1146 0.91 20.97 53.96
C SER A 1146 -0.05 21.16 55.14
N GLU A 1147 -0.85 22.23 55.17
CA GLU A 1147 -1.90 22.40 56.19
C GLU A 1147 -3.18 21.61 55.85
N LEU A 1148 -3.36 21.23 54.58
CA LEU A 1148 -4.51 20.47 54.06
C LEU A 1148 -4.19 18.98 53.91
N PHE A 1149 -2.91 18.64 53.73
CA PHE A 1149 -2.42 17.29 53.54
C PHE A 1149 -1.41 16.88 54.60
N LEU A 1150 -1.63 15.73 55.24
CA LEU A 1150 -0.63 15.00 55.99
C LEU A 1150 -0.27 13.71 55.23
N VAL A 1151 0.91 13.65 54.65
CA VAL A 1151 1.37 12.48 53.87
C VAL A 1151 2.59 11.86 54.54
N GLU A 1152 2.50 10.62 54.99
CA GLU A 1152 3.62 9.94 55.66
C GLU A 1152 3.80 8.50 55.15
N TYR A 1153 5.03 8.02 55.12
CA TYR A 1153 5.42 6.66 54.74
C TYR A 1153 4.77 6.18 53.44
N SER A 1154 4.59 7.07 52.45
CA SER A 1154 3.83 6.81 51.23
C SER A 1154 4.66 7.06 49.98
N ASN A 1155 4.32 6.45 48.85
CA ASN A 1155 5.00 6.64 47.56
C ASN A 1155 4.13 7.46 46.60
N LEU A 1156 4.65 8.60 46.13
CA LEU A 1156 3.91 9.53 45.29
C LEU A 1156 4.74 9.91 44.06
N GLN A 1157 4.16 9.77 42.87
CA GLN A 1157 4.81 10.23 41.64
C GLN A 1157 4.80 11.77 41.57
N ARG A 1158 5.98 12.37 41.37
CA ARG A 1158 6.08 13.82 41.09
C ARG A 1158 7.14 14.10 40.03
N PRO A 1159 6.89 15.04 39.08
CA PRO A 1159 7.84 15.33 38.01
C PRO A 1159 9.21 15.89 38.45
N GLU A 1160 9.31 16.61 39.59
CA GLU A 1160 10.59 17.17 40.10
C GLU A 1160 10.61 17.34 41.65
N PRO A 1161 11.79 17.35 42.31
CA PRO A 1161 11.94 17.55 43.77
C PRO A 1161 11.64 19.00 44.24
N PRO A 1162 11.34 19.22 45.54
CA PRO A 1162 11.60 18.34 46.70
C PRO A 1162 10.48 17.32 46.98
N PRO A 1163 10.78 16.27 47.76
CA PRO A 1163 9.77 15.30 48.22
C PRO A 1163 8.62 16.01 48.93
N PHE A 1164 7.42 15.40 48.90
CA PHE A 1164 6.29 15.89 49.67
C PHE A 1164 6.68 16.05 51.14
N PRO A 1165 6.29 17.16 51.80
CA PRO A 1165 6.53 17.35 53.23
C PRO A 1165 5.88 16.21 54.01
N GLY A 1166 6.66 15.53 54.87
CA GLY A 1166 6.21 14.36 55.60
C GLY A 1166 7.33 13.39 55.92
N THR A 1167 7.05 12.40 56.77
CA THR A 1167 8.03 11.43 57.24
C THR A 1167 8.16 10.27 56.23
N GLN A 1168 9.36 10.00 55.71
CA GLN A 1168 9.68 8.80 54.91
C GLN A 1168 8.82 8.54 53.66
N ASN A 1169 8.44 9.59 52.92
CA ASN A 1169 7.78 9.42 51.62
C ASN A 1169 8.79 9.04 50.50
N LEU A 1170 8.32 8.25 49.53
CA LEU A 1170 9.05 7.83 48.33
C LEU A 1170 8.52 8.55 47.08
N ASN A 1171 9.38 8.64 46.06
CA ASN A 1171 9.00 8.95 44.68
C ASN A 1171 9.80 8.00 43.78
N SER A 1172 9.34 6.76 43.71
CA SER A 1172 10.05 5.70 42.98
C SER A 1172 9.02 4.79 42.32
N ASN A 1173 9.31 4.29 41.12
CA ASN A 1173 8.40 3.39 40.43
C ASN A 1173 7.98 2.23 41.37
N PRO A 1174 6.68 2.07 41.69
CA PRO A 1174 6.18 1.01 42.56
C PRO A 1174 6.46 -0.39 42.02
N GLN A 1175 6.80 -0.55 40.74
CA GLN A 1175 7.06 -1.83 40.09
C GLN A 1175 5.88 -2.80 40.24
N PHE A 1176 4.72 -2.43 39.71
CA PHE A 1176 3.58 -3.35 39.63
C PHE A 1176 3.88 -4.55 38.72
N GLN A 1177 3.31 -5.71 39.03
CA GLN A 1177 3.35 -6.90 38.17
C GLN A 1177 2.06 -7.01 37.35
N ASP A 1178 0.91 -7.16 38.04
CA ASP A 1178 -0.48 -7.23 37.55
C ASP A 1178 -1.40 -6.62 38.63
N GLU A 1179 -2.71 -6.37 38.40
CA GLU A 1179 -3.72 -5.88 39.39
C GLU A 1179 -3.18 -4.95 40.51
N TYR A 1180 -2.20 -4.10 40.19
CA TYR A 1180 -1.48 -3.23 41.14
C TYR A 1180 -0.80 -3.95 42.32
N ARG A 1181 -0.43 -5.22 42.15
CA ARG A 1181 0.42 -6.01 43.07
C ARG A 1181 1.88 -5.63 42.91
N LEU A 1182 2.57 -5.46 44.03
CA LEU A 1182 4.00 -5.11 44.05
C LEU A 1182 4.87 -6.32 43.68
N ARG A 1183 5.84 -6.12 42.78
CA ARG A 1183 6.93 -7.10 42.57
C ARG A 1183 7.76 -7.22 43.84
N PHE A 1184 8.36 -8.38 44.08
CA PHE A 1184 9.26 -8.60 45.23
C PHE A 1184 10.43 -7.60 45.31
N THR A 1185 10.82 -7.01 44.17
CA THR A 1185 11.87 -5.98 44.08
C THR A 1185 11.37 -4.55 44.27
N SER A 1186 10.08 -4.37 44.53
CA SER A 1186 9.45 -3.06 44.63
C SER A 1186 10.05 -2.24 45.78
N PRO A 1187 10.31 -0.94 45.56
CA PRO A 1187 10.74 -0.04 46.64
C PRO A 1187 9.65 0.21 47.69
N CYS A 1188 8.39 -0.16 47.40
CA CYS A 1188 7.27 -0.01 48.32
C CYS A 1188 7.14 -1.16 49.32
N ILE A 1189 7.89 -2.26 49.16
CA ILE A 1189 7.91 -3.38 50.10
C ILE A 1189 8.66 -2.99 51.38
N GLY A 1190 8.01 -3.19 52.53
CA GLY A 1190 8.55 -2.85 53.85
C GLY A 1190 8.76 -1.35 54.12
N ALA A 1191 8.22 -0.47 53.27
CA ALA A 1191 8.43 0.98 53.34
C ALA A 1191 7.32 1.77 54.06
N GLY A 1192 6.27 1.10 54.54
CA GLY A 1192 5.19 1.68 55.33
C GLY A 1192 5.60 2.00 56.77
N ARG A 1193 4.71 2.70 57.50
CA ARG A 1193 4.95 3.22 58.88
C ARG A 1193 5.48 2.16 59.86
N ASP A 1194 4.98 0.93 59.76
CA ASP A 1194 5.33 -0.17 60.66
C ASP A 1194 6.18 -1.25 59.97
N ARG A 1195 6.93 -0.87 58.91
CA ARG A 1195 7.59 -1.79 57.97
C ARG A 1195 6.63 -2.74 57.25
N SER A 1196 5.36 -2.36 57.16
CA SER A 1196 4.41 -2.95 56.22
C SER A 1196 4.77 -2.57 54.79
N ASP A 1197 4.26 -3.30 53.80
CA ASP A 1197 4.33 -2.83 52.42
C ASP A 1197 3.31 -1.70 52.22
N GLN A 1198 3.61 -0.76 51.34
CA GLN A 1198 2.70 0.34 51.01
C GLN A 1198 1.60 -0.13 50.02
N GLY A 1199 0.41 0.44 50.12
CA GLY A 1199 -0.69 0.23 49.15
C GLY A 1199 -1.63 -0.96 49.41
N PHE A 1200 -2.60 -1.14 48.50
CA PHE A 1200 -3.73 -2.09 48.57
C PHE A 1200 -3.32 -3.56 48.71
N ALA A 1201 -2.38 -3.99 47.86
CA ALA A 1201 -2.01 -5.38 47.68
C ALA A 1201 -0.53 -5.58 48.04
N PRO A 1202 -0.21 -5.69 49.35
CA PRO A 1202 1.12 -6.06 49.80
C PRO A 1202 1.50 -7.46 49.30
N PHE A 1203 2.80 -7.77 49.26
CA PHE A 1203 3.31 -9.05 48.78
C PHE A 1203 2.76 -10.19 49.66
N ALA A 1204 1.78 -10.96 49.14
CA ALA A 1204 1.28 -12.15 49.84
C ALA A 1204 2.13 -13.37 49.46
N THR A 1205 2.83 -13.91 50.46
CA THR A 1205 3.36 -15.27 50.41
C THR A 1205 2.19 -16.26 50.37
N THR A 1206 2.10 -17.06 49.29
CA THR A 1206 1.17 -18.19 48.98
C THR A 1206 -0.15 -17.88 48.25
N PRO A 1207 -0.63 -18.80 47.37
CA PRO A 1207 -1.17 -18.46 46.05
C PRO A 1207 -2.65 -18.10 46.01
N ASN A 1208 -2.96 -17.25 45.03
CA ASN A 1208 -4.29 -16.88 44.54
C ASN A 1208 -5.25 -18.07 44.46
N ARG A 1209 -6.35 -17.98 45.21
CA ARG A 1209 -7.53 -18.86 45.09
C ARG A 1209 -8.59 -18.34 44.10
N TRP A 1210 -8.22 -17.41 43.21
CA TRP A 1210 -9.15 -16.80 42.25
C TRP A 1210 -9.08 -17.38 40.82
N GLU A 1211 -8.22 -18.38 40.57
CA GLU A 1211 -8.10 -19.05 39.26
C GLU A 1211 -8.79 -20.42 39.18
N ALA A 1212 -9.73 -20.72 40.07
CA ALA A 1212 -10.53 -21.95 39.99
C ALA A 1212 -11.97 -21.64 39.62
N TYR A 1213 -12.20 -21.05 38.45
CA TYR A 1213 -13.43 -21.16 37.65
C TYR A 1213 -13.13 -20.97 36.16
#